data_AF-A0A9D8FNQ9-F1
#
_entry.id   AF-A0A9D8FNQ9-F1
#
_cell.length_a   1.000
_cell.length_b   1.000
_cell.length_c   1.000
_cell.angle_alpha   90.00
_cell.angle_beta   90.00
_cell.angle_gamma   90.00
#
_symmetry.space_group_name_H-M   'P 1'
#
loop_
_entity.id
_entity.type
_entity.pdbx_description
1 polymer ?
#
loop_
_entity_poly.entity_id
_entity_poly.type
_entity_poly.pdbx_seq_one_letter_code
_entity_poly.pdbx_strand_id
1 'polypeptide(L)'
;MYILGLHFIDFSIILSYIFFILWLGKRAAEKTKDTDDFYLAGRKLGKFYQFFLNFGNSTNADQAMAVSREIYRQGIGGMWIQYLVLFLTPFYWFTTMLFRRSRFITIGDFFEERFRSKFLGGAFAIFTLVMAFIGGGVGYMVAGKTMMALTPKPGEKYSIEEKQSVEWFNSRKLLIEKENSGTELLVEEQVKLNELNERFKRGELKSFVSFINPVVFYFGYALIVAIYTMLGGFVAAAITDAIQGVLIIIFSILLIPIGLSRIGGFSGLHASVPDWMFELFGSTTMSEYAWYTILAMVIANLVSIVASAPMMATAGSAKDENTARFGMIAGMFFKRFIMIFWALAGLLAIGLFAGELHDPDQIWGFMTNRLLFPGAIGLMLAGILAANMSTLDASSVTHSALFIRNIYQPILPGKSEKHYLLIGRVVIAITLLGGIGTALFIGNLLDLFKYFIAIPAIFGAPIWLSFVWRGLTKWAVIIQVFICFAIYAIIPNLFQTLDWAQFNEKFLLETKPRIVTVSTGALNEDIEAGRASKIGESIQKKHEIKPTGVFFDKVALTDPKDPGSVKVGIGRFHAEIWVVSWICIDFTNFSKAQLVTTRFLFNALFPFLLLFILSIFTKEAPKENLDRFYGKLHTPVQPTPEKEQQALEYAYKHPEKFEKDKLFPGTKWEILKPSMIDLYGFGGSWLLVGLVLLLLWMVVSIG
;
A
#
# COMPACT_ATOMS: atom_id res chain seq x y z
N MET A 1 -28.25 26.24 3.89
CA MET A 1 -27.34 26.61 5.01
C MET A 1 -26.05 25.83 4.84
N TYR A 2 -24.90 26.48 4.98
CA TYR A 2 -23.59 25.84 4.86
C TYR A 2 -22.83 25.91 6.19
N ILE A 3 -22.20 24.81 6.59
CA ILE A 3 -21.36 24.69 7.79
C ILE A 3 -20.00 24.19 7.34
N LEU A 4 -18.93 24.96 7.58
CA LEU A 4 -17.56 24.62 7.16
C LEU A 4 -17.42 24.31 5.66
N GLY A 5 -18.21 24.99 4.82
CA GLY A 5 -18.22 24.78 3.36
C GLY A 5 -19.08 23.63 2.87
N LEU A 6 -19.64 22.81 3.77
CA LEU A 6 -20.55 21.72 3.42
C LEU A 6 -22.01 22.14 3.58
N HIS A 7 -22.90 21.60 2.74
CA HIS A 7 -24.33 21.79 2.93
C HIS A 7 -24.75 21.16 4.27
N PHE A 8 -25.76 21.73 4.93
CA PHE A 8 -26.23 21.24 6.23
C PHE A 8 -26.57 19.74 6.24
N ILE A 9 -27.12 19.23 5.13
CA ILE A 9 -27.43 17.80 4.95
C ILE A 9 -26.14 16.97 4.95
N ASP A 10 -25.11 17.39 4.21
CA ASP A 10 -23.82 16.68 4.14
C ASP A 10 -23.16 16.62 5.51
N PHE A 11 -23.13 17.77 6.20
CA PHE A 11 -22.58 17.87 7.55
C PHE A 11 -23.33 16.95 8.54
N SER A 12 -24.66 16.90 8.44
CA SER A 12 -25.49 16.04 9.30
C SER A 12 -25.21 14.56 9.07
N ILE A 13 -25.04 14.13 7.81
CA ILE A 13 -24.69 12.74 7.48
C ILE A 13 -23.36 12.33 8.11
N ILE A 14 -22.34 13.18 8.02
CA ILE A 14 -21.02 12.91 8.61
C ILE A 14 -21.12 12.82 10.14
N LEU A 15 -21.87 13.74 10.77
CA LEU A 15 -22.05 13.73 12.22
C LEU A 15 -22.81 12.49 12.70
N SER A 16 -23.87 12.10 11.99
CA SER A 16 -24.63 10.88 12.26
C SER A 16 -23.76 9.63 12.11
N TYR A 17 -22.92 9.58 11.08
CA TYR A 17 -21.95 8.50 10.89
C TYR A 17 -20.97 8.38 12.07
N ILE A 18 -20.34 9.49 12.48
CA ILE A 18 -19.40 9.50 13.62
C ILE A 18 -20.10 9.04 14.89
N PHE A 19 -21.29 9.58 15.20
CA PHE A 19 -22.06 9.20 16.37
C PHE A 19 -22.39 7.70 16.36
N PHE A 20 -22.80 7.16 15.21
CA PHE A 20 -23.16 5.76 15.06
C PHE A 20 -21.96 4.83 15.29
N ILE A 21 -20.77 5.16 14.76
CA ILE A 21 -19.55 4.39 14.98
C ILE A 21 -19.13 4.40 16.45
N LEU A 22 -19.18 5.57 17.11
CA LEU A 22 -18.88 5.68 18.53
C LEU A 22 -19.86 4.86 19.40
N TRP A 23 -21.15 4.89 19.06
CA TRP A 23 -22.18 4.09 19.72
C TRP A 23 -21.92 2.59 19.57
N LEU A 24 -21.55 2.13 18.36
CA LEU A 24 -21.18 0.74 18.11
C LEU A 24 -19.94 0.32 18.89
N GLY A 25 -18.90 1.16 18.91
CA GLY A 25 -17.69 0.91 19.69
C GLY A 25 -17.99 0.71 21.17
N LYS A 26 -18.85 1.56 21.75
CA LYS A 26 -19.32 1.43 23.14
C LYS A 26 -20.07 0.11 23.36
N ARG A 27 -21.01 -0.24 22.48
CA ARG A 27 -21.80 -1.47 22.60
C ARG A 27 -20.95 -2.74 22.45
N ALA A 28 -19.90 -2.69 21.62
CA ALA A 28 -18.96 -3.80 21.47
C ALA A 28 -18.01 -3.94 22.67
N ALA A 29 -17.65 -2.82 23.32
CA ALA A 29 -16.83 -2.82 24.54
C ALA A 29 -17.44 -3.68 25.67
N GLU A 30 -18.77 -3.65 25.81
CA GLU A 30 -19.50 -4.44 26.81
C GLU A 30 -19.29 -5.97 26.65
N LYS A 31 -18.86 -6.41 25.47
CA LYS A 31 -18.58 -7.82 25.17
C LYS A 31 -17.12 -8.22 25.36
N THR A 32 -16.21 -7.28 25.56
CA THR A 32 -14.76 -7.54 25.60
C THR A 32 -14.29 -7.74 27.02
N LYS A 33 -13.93 -8.97 27.41
CA LYS A 33 -13.61 -9.32 28.81
C LYS A 33 -12.12 -9.55 29.07
N ASP A 34 -11.41 -10.09 28.09
CA ASP A 34 -10.00 -10.46 28.19
C ASP A 34 -9.20 -10.06 26.94
N THR A 35 -7.92 -10.43 26.92
CA THR A 35 -7.02 -10.11 25.81
C THR A 35 -7.31 -10.91 24.53
N ASP A 36 -7.88 -12.12 24.59
CA ASP A 36 -8.23 -12.89 23.39
C ASP A 36 -9.49 -12.30 22.72
N ASP A 37 -10.47 -11.85 23.51
CA ASP A 37 -11.59 -11.05 23.03
C ASP A 37 -11.10 -9.72 22.41
N PHE A 38 -10.21 -9.02 23.10
CA PHE A 38 -9.74 -7.70 22.66
C PHE A 38 -8.88 -7.75 21.38
N TYR A 39 -8.04 -8.78 21.21
CA TYR A 39 -7.10 -8.86 20.07
C TYR A 39 -7.54 -9.81 18.95
N LEU A 40 -8.35 -10.83 19.24
CA LEU A 40 -8.75 -11.86 18.28
C LEU A 40 -10.26 -12.08 18.21
N ALA A 41 -11.07 -11.24 18.86
CA ALA A 41 -12.52 -11.38 18.90
C ALA A 41 -12.98 -12.77 19.39
N GLY A 42 -12.23 -13.35 20.34
CA GLY A 42 -12.49 -14.67 20.90
C GLY A 42 -12.43 -15.81 19.87
N ARG A 43 -11.80 -15.57 18.71
CA ARG A 43 -11.63 -16.53 17.60
C ARG A 43 -12.94 -17.12 17.08
N LYS A 44 -14.00 -16.31 17.05
CA LYS A 44 -15.38 -16.76 16.72
C LYS A 44 -15.95 -16.11 15.46
N LEU A 45 -15.17 -15.28 14.75
CA LEU A 45 -15.71 -14.55 13.61
C LEU A 45 -16.09 -15.49 12.47
N GLY A 46 -17.34 -15.32 11.99
CA GLY A 46 -17.90 -16.05 10.86
C GLY A 46 -17.53 -15.43 9.51
N LYS A 47 -17.95 -16.09 8.43
CA LYS A 47 -17.63 -15.72 7.04
C LYS A 47 -18.00 -14.28 6.68
N PHE A 48 -19.14 -13.78 7.17
CA PHE A 48 -19.61 -12.42 6.90
C PHE A 48 -18.65 -11.35 7.45
N TYR A 49 -18.32 -11.43 8.74
CA TYR A 49 -17.38 -10.51 9.37
C TYR A 49 -15.98 -10.66 8.77
N GLN A 50 -15.54 -11.89 8.50
CA GLN A 50 -14.24 -12.13 7.87
C GLN A 50 -14.17 -11.56 6.46
N PHE A 51 -15.23 -11.60 5.67
CA PHE A 51 -15.29 -10.94 4.36
C PHE A 51 -15.05 -9.44 4.49
N PHE A 52 -15.83 -8.76 5.34
CA PHE A 52 -15.75 -7.31 5.49
C PHE A 52 -14.47 -6.85 6.16
N LEU A 53 -13.97 -7.59 7.16
CA LEU A 53 -12.70 -7.33 7.81
C LEU A 53 -11.55 -7.40 6.79
N ASN A 54 -11.51 -8.41 5.91
CA ASN A 54 -10.47 -8.49 4.88
C ASN A 54 -10.67 -7.47 3.76
N PHE A 55 -11.91 -7.17 3.37
CA PHE A 55 -12.24 -6.16 2.38
C PHE A 55 -11.87 -4.75 2.85
N GLY A 56 -12.25 -4.37 4.08
CA GLY A 56 -12.00 -3.08 4.72
C GLY A 56 -10.51 -2.87 5.01
N ASN A 57 -9.83 -3.84 5.63
CA ASN A 57 -8.38 -3.76 5.87
C ASN A 57 -7.55 -3.65 4.59
N SER A 58 -8.09 -4.17 3.49
CA SER A 58 -7.42 -4.08 2.21
C SER A 58 -7.79 -2.81 1.46
N THR A 59 -8.85 -2.11 1.84
CA THR A 59 -9.40 -0.99 1.07
C THR A 59 -9.30 0.30 1.86
N ASN A 60 -8.42 1.18 1.39
CA ASN A 60 -8.21 2.48 2.01
C ASN A 60 -8.57 3.57 1.01
N ALA A 61 -9.02 4.72 1.52
CA ALA A 61 -9.37 5.86 0.66
C ALA A 61 -8.19 6.38 -0.18
N ASP A 62 -6.96 6.24 0.32
CA ASP A 62 -5.76 6.62 -0.43
C ASP A 62 -5.54 5.78 -1.67
N GLN A 63 -5.99 4.52 -1.67
CA GLN A 63 -5.84 3.67 -2.84
C GLN A 63 -6.82 4.04 -3.95
N ALA A 64 -8.05 4.45 -3.61
CA ALA A 64 -8.98 4.99 -4.59
C ALA A 64 -8.41 6.24 -5.28
N MET A 65 -7.87 7.16 -4.48
CA MET A 65 -7.19 8.34 -4.98
C MET A 65 -5.95 7.98 -5.82
N ALA A 66 -5.09 7.09 -5.33
CA ALA A 66 -3.85 6.71 -6.01
C ALA A 66 -4.10 5.99 -7.34
N VAL A 67 -5.12 5.11 -7.42
CA VAL A 67 -5.51 4.43 -8.66
C VAL A 67 -6.00 5.44 -9.69
N SER A 68 -6.97 6.28 -9.33
CA SER A 68 -7.50 7.27 -10.26
C SER A 68 -6.41 8.28 -10.69
N ARG A 69 -5.51 8.65 -9.78
CA ARG A 69 -4.34 9.50 -10.04
C ARG A 69 -3.37 8.92 -11.06
N GLU A 70 -2.96 7.68 -10.88
CA GLU A 70 -2.04 7.03 -11.82
C GLU A 70 -2.70 6.81 -13.17
N ILE A 71 -4.01 6.56 -13.20
CA ILE A 71 -4.77 6.45 -14.45
C ILE A 71 -4.90 7.78 -15.15
N TYR A 72 -5.12 8.87 -14.42
CA TYR A 72 -5.11 10.22 -14.98
C TYR A 72 -3.76 10.58 -15.62
N ARG A 73 -2.65 10.11 -15.03
CA ARG A 73 -1.29 10.40 -15.51
C ARG A 73 -0.84 9.54 -16.69
N GLN A 74 -1.18 8.26 -16.69
CA GLN A 74 -0.58 7.27 -17.59
C GLN A 74 -1.60 6.38 -18.32
N GLY A 75 -2.90 6.67 -18.17
CA GLY A 75 -3.98 5.81 -18.65
C GLY A 75 -4.18 4.55 -17.80
N ILE A 76 -5.02 3.65 -18.27
CA ILE A 76 -5.47 2.44 -17.55
C ILE A 76 -4.30 1.55 -17.10
N GLY A 77 -3.17 1.57 -17.80
CA GLY A 77 -1.95 0.87 -17.40
C GLY A 77 -1.43 1.25 -16.00
N GLY A 78 -1.73 2.47 -15.53
CA GLY A 78 -1.44 2.91 -14.15
C GLY A 78 -2.11 2.05 -13.08
N MET A 79 -3.16 1.30 -13.42
CA MET A 79 -3.87 0.40 -12.51
C MET A 79 -3.01 -0.77 -12.01
N TRP A 80 -1.98 -1.18 -12.77
CA TRP A 80 -1.13 -2.32 -12.41
C TRP A 80 -0.40 -2.16 -11.09
N ILE A 81 -0.16 -0.92 -10.64
CA ILE A 81 0.43 -0.64 -9.34
C ILE A 81 -0.39 -1.20 -8.16
N GLN A 82 -1.72 -1.31 -8.32
CA GLN A 82 -2.60 -1.94 -7.32
C GLN A 82 -3.07 -3.34 -7.75
N TYR A 83 -3.17 -3.59 -9.05
CA TYR A 83 -3.57 -4.89 -9.59
C TYR A 83 -2.49 -5.96 -9.47
N LEU A 84 -1.24 -5.62 -9.17
CA LEU A 84 -0.20 -6.62 -8.86
C LEU A 84 -0.66 -7.60 -7.78
N VAL A 85 -1.41 -7.14 -6.77
CA VAL A 85 -1.90 -7.99 -5.68
C VAL A 85 -3.04 -8.93 -6.14
N LEU A 86 -3.66 -8.69 -7.30
CA LEU A 86 -4.61 -9.63 -7.89
C LEU A 86 -3.99 -11.02 -8.05
N PHE A 87 -2.75 -11.07 -8.54
CA PHE A 87 -1.97 -12.31 -8.73
C PHE A 87 -1.47 -12.93 -7.42
N LEU A 88 -1.46 -12.16 -6.33
CA LEU A 88 -1.13 -12.67 -4.99
C LEU A 88 -2.34 -13.30 -4.32
N THR A 89 -3.55 -12.88 -4.68
CA THR A 89 -4.79 -13.31 -4.03
C THR A 89 -4.92 -14.84 -3.93
N PRO A 90 -4.63 -15.63 -4.98
CA PRO A 90 -4.67 -17.09 -4.89
C PRO A 90 -3.75 -17.66 -3.79
N PHE A 91 -2.57 -17.07 -3.56
CA PHE A 91 -1.62 -17.55 -2.55
C PHE A 91 -2.12 -17.34 -1.11
N TYR A 92 -3.03 -16.38 -0.88
CA TYR A 92 -3.65 -16.22 0.43
C TYR A 92 -4.49 -17.42 0.88
N TRP A 93 -4.90 -18.28 -0.06
CA TRP A 93 -5.55 -19.55 0.25
C TRP A 93 -4.72 -20.38 1.23
N PHE A 94 -3.40 -20.36 1.05
CA PHE A 94 -2.45 -21.09 1.89
C PHE A 94 -2.01 -20.27 3.08
N THR A 95 -1.57 -19.01 2.90
CA THR A 95 -1.00 -18.24 4.02
C THR A 95 -2.01 -17.97 5.12
N THR A 96 -3.27 -17.70 4.78
CA THR A 96 -4.33 -17.45 5.76
C THR A 96 -4.65 -18.68 6.59
N MET A 97 -4.64 -19.86 5.96
CA MET A 97 -4.78 -21.14 6.65
C MET A 97 -3.60 -21.39 7.58
N LEU A 98 -2.37 -21.14 7.13
CA LEU A 98 -1.17 -21.29 7.93
C LEU A 98 -1.19 -20.35 9.15
N PHE A 99 -1.59 -19.10 8.96
CA PHE A 99 -1.77 -18.14 10.05
C PHE A 99 -2.84 -18.59 11.03
N ARG A 100 -4.01 -19.02 10.55
CA ARG A 100 -5.08 -19.53 11.43
C ARG A 100 -4.63 -20.74 12.25
N ARG A 101 -3.93 -21.70 11.63
CA ARG A 101 -3.39 -22.90 12.30
C ARG A 101 -2.19 -22.60 13.20
N SER A 102 -1.48 -21.49 13.00
CA SER A 102 -0.37 -21.13 13.90
C SER A 102 -0.85 -20.85 15.34
N ARG A 103 -2.11 -20.44 15.49
CA ARG A 103 -2.79 -20.09 16.76
C ARG A 103 -2.14 -18.91 17.51
N PHE A 104 -1.26 -18.17 16.86
CA PHE A 104 -0.61 -16.99 17.44
C PHE A 104 -1.51 -15.75 17.36
N ILE A 105 -1.24 -14.79 18.24
CA ILE A 105 -1.87 -13.46 18.19
C ILE A 105 -1.05 -12.56 17.26
N THR A 106 0.28 -12.65 17.36
CA THR A 106 1.21 -11.78 16.63
C THR A 106 2.22 -12.61 15.82
N ILE A 107 2.79 -11.99 14.78
CA ILE A 107 3.94 -12.58 14.07
C ILE A 107 5.20 -12.61 14.97
N GLY A 108 5.28 -11.76 15.99
CA GLY A 108 6.33 -11.84 17.00
C GLY A 108 6.30 -13.17 17.76
N ASP A 109 5.11 -13.62 18.17
CA ASP A 109 4.92 -14.93 18.83
C ASP A 109 5.34 -16.09 17.93
N PHE A 110 5.10 -15.95 16.63
CA PHE A 110 5.54 -16.91 15.62
C PHE A 110 7.07 -17.06 15.61
N PHE A 111 7.81 -15.95 15.63
CA PHE A 111 9.27 -15.98 15.71
C PHE A 111 9.75 -16.56 17.06
N GLU A 112 9.08 -16.21 18.15
CA GLU A 112 9.41 -16.73 19.48
C GLU A 112 9.24 -18.25 19.58
N GLU A 113 8.15 -18.80 19.03
CA GLU A 113 7.91 -20.24 19.03
C GLU A 113 8.83 -20.96 18.04
N ARG A 114 8.95 -20.48 16.80
CA ARG A 114 9.72 -21.15 15.73
C ARG A 114 11.23 -21.18 16.00
N PHE A 115 11.77 -20.13 16.63
CA PHE A 115 13.21 -19.97 16.84
C PHE A 115 13.65 -19.94 18.30
N ARG A 116 12.71 -20.07 19.26
CA ARG A 116 12.98 -19.92 20.71
C ARG A 116 13.75 -18.64 21.01
N SER A 117 13.32 -17.54 20.38
CA SER A 117 14.06 -16.28 20.39
C SER A 117 13.13 -15.07 20.62
N LYS A 118 13.07 -14.62 21.87
CA LYS A 118 12.42 -13.35 22.26
C LYS A 118 13.01 -12.16 21.50
N PHE A 119 14.31 -12.20 21.21
CA PHE A 119 14.98 -11.16 20.42
C PHE A 119 14.39 -11.03 19.01
N LEU A 120 14.10 -12.14 18.31
CA LEU A 120 13.54 -12.07 16.96
C LEU A 120 12.09 -11.56 16.98
N GLY A 121 11.29 -12.03 17.95
CA GLY A 121 9.94 -11.51 18.17
C GLY A 121 9.94 -10.00 18.46
N GLY A 122 10.80 -9.55 19.37
CA GLY A 122 10.97 -8.14 19.71
C GLY A 122 11.53 -7.29 18.57
N ALA A 123 12.49 -7.80 17.79
CA ALA A 123 13.04 -7.10 16.63
C ALA A 123 11.98 -6.89 15.55
N PHE A 124 11.18 -7.90 15.24
CA PHE A 124 10.04 -7.78 14.35
C PHE A 124 8.99 -6.79 14.89
N ALA A 125 8.76 -6.80 16.21
CA ALA A 125 7.84 -5.87 16.86
C ALA A 125 8.29 -4.41 16.73
N ILE A 126 9.54 -4.10 17.07
CA ILE A 126 10.11 -2.75 16.93
C ILE A 126 10.03 -2.29 15.47
N PHE A 127 10.46 -3.14 14.55
CA PHE A 127 10.40 -2.87 13.12
C PHE A 127 8.98 -2.50 12.65
N THR A 128 7.99 -3.32 13.02
CA THR A 128 6.60 -3.10 12.62
C THR A 128 6.02 -1.84 13.26
N LEU A 129 6.37 -1.54 14.52
CA LEU A 129 5.91 -0.33 15.21
C LEU A 129 6.48 0.94 14.58
N VAL A 130 7.73 0.93 14.10
CA VAL A 130 8.29 2.05 13.33
C VAL A 130 7.55 2.21 12.00
N MET A 131 7.31 1.11 11.29
CA MET A 131 6.54 1.14 10.04
C MET A 131 5.09 1.58 10.27
N ALA A 132 4.52 1.34 11.46
CA ALA A 132 3.18 1.78 11.82
C ALA A 132 3.05 3.30 11.85
N PHE A 133 4.08 4.03 12.33
CA PHE A 133 4.05 5.50 12.32
C PHE A 133 4.07 6.03 10.89
N ILE A 134 4.90 5.43 10.03
CA ILE A 134 4.98 5.75 8.61
C ILE A 134 3.64 5.47 7.91
N GLY A 135 3.07 4.28 8.10
CA GLY A 135 1.76 3.89 7.57
C GLY A 135 0.62 4.78 8.02
N GLY A 136 0.55 5.07 9.33
CA GLY A 136 -0.46 5.96 9.90
C GLY A 136 -0.36 7.38 9.34
N GLY A 137 0.86 7.90 9.17
CA GLY A 137 1.10 9.23 8.60
C GLY A 137 0.55 9.39 7.19
N VAL A 138 0.78 8.40 6.32
CA VAL A 138 0.18 8.34 4.97
C VAL A 138 -1.35 8.41 5.05
N GLY A 139 -1.97 7.59 5.92
CA GLY A 139 -3.42 7.57 6.11
C GLY A 139 -3.97 8.94 6.53
N TYR A 140 -3.32 9.61 7.50
CA TYR A 140 -3.73 10.96 7.92
C TYR A 140 -3.58 11.97 6.79
N MET A 141 -2.42 12.03 6.14
CA MET A 141 -2.15 12.98 5.05
C MET A 141 -3.22 12.92 3.97
N VAL A 142 -3.57 11.70 3.55
CA VAL A 142 -4.56 11.49 2.48
C VAL A 142 -5.97 11.85 2.95
N ALA A 143 -6.39 11.43 4.13
CA ALA A 143 -7.69 11.83 4.66
C ALA A 143 -7.82 13.36 4.79
N GLY A 144 -6.77 14.03 5.28
CA GLY A 144 -6.76 15.50 5.40
C GLY A 144 -6.81 16.20 4.04
N LYS A 145 -5.98 15.80 3.09
CA LYS A 145 -5.99 16.37 1.73
C LYS A 145 -7.36 16.22 1.07
N THR A 146 -7.97 15.04 1.19
CA THR A 146 -9.29 14.77 0.64
C THR A 146 -10.38 15.60 1.31
N MET A 147 -10.36 15.72 2.65
CA MET A 147 -11.27 16.61 3.37
C MET A 147 -11.12 18.07 2.95
N MET A 148 -9.88 18.53 2.78
CA MET A 148 -9.60 19.90 2.36
C MET A 148 -10.16 20.16 0.96
N ALA A 149 -9.91 19.24 0.01
CA ALA A 149 -10.41 19.35 -1.36
C ALA A 149 -11.95 19.36 -1.45
N LEU A 150 -12.63 18.75 -0.48
CA LEU A 150 -14.09 18.70 -0.38
C LEU A 150 -14.70 19.85 0.43
N THR A 151 -13.86 20.68 1.05
CA THR A 151 -14.29 21.86 1.81
C THR A 151 -13.51 23.12 1.37
N PRO A 152 -13.44 23.43 0.06
CA PRO A 152 -12.71 24.58 -0.42
C PRO A 152 -13.37 25.85 0.10
N LYS A 153 -12.54 26.77 0.58
CA LYS A 153 -12.96 28.11 0.98
C LYS A 153 -13.13 28.93 -0.32
N PRO A 154 -14.25 29.64 -0.52
CA PRO A 154 -14.40 30.54 -1.66
C PRO A 154 -13.33 31.64 -1.63
N GLY A 155 -12.80 32.02 -2.79
CA GLY A 155 -11.73 33.03 -2.89
C GLY A 155 -12.09 34.38 -2.27
N GLU A 156 -13.38 34.72 -2.24
CA GLU A 156 -13.92 35.91 -1.57
C GLU A 156 -13.67 35.91 -0.05
N LYS A 157 -13.63 34.72 0.56
CA LYS A 157 -13.41 34.55 2.00
C LYS A 157 -11.93 34.39 2.36
N TYR A 158 -11.02 34.41 1.40
CA TYR A 158 -9.59 34.29 1.67
C TYR A 158 -9.10 35.50 2.46
N SER A 159 -8.31 35.27 3.50
CA SER A 159 -7.51 36.30 4.13
C SER A 159 -6.49 36.86 3.13
N ILE A 160 -5.89 38.01 3.45
CA ILE A 160 -4.89 38.63 2.58
C ILE A 160 -3.71 37.68 2.35
N GLU A 161 -3.23 37.02 3.41
CA GLU A 161 -2.16 36.02 3.34
C GLU A 161 -2.55 34.79 2.51
N GLU A 162 -3.79 34.31 2.66
CA GLU A 162 -4.32 33.17 1.90
C GLU A 162 -4.40 33.48 0.40
N LYS A 163 -4.87 34.68 0.03
CA LYS A 163 -4.89 35.13 -1.37
C LYS A 163 -3.47 35.18 -1.94
N GLN A 164 -2.55 35.78 -1.20
CA GLN A 164 -1.15 35.91 -1.62
C GLN A 164 -0.49 34.54 -1.83
N SER A 165 -0.74 33.57 -0.93
CA SER A 165 -0.25 32.20 -1.05
C SER A 165 -0.73 31.51 -2.34
N VAL A 166 -2.01 31.69 -2.69
CA VAL A 166 -2.62 31.12 -3.90
C VAL A 166 -2.12 31.82 -5.17
N GLU A 167 -1.97 33.15 -5.14
CA GLU A 167 -1.40 33.92 -6.25
C GLU A 167 0.05 33.55 -6.53
N TRP A 168 0.86 33.35 -5.48
CA TRP A 168 2.22 32.83 -5.62
C TRP A 168 2.25 31.44 -6.25
N PHE A 169 1.33 30.55 -5.84
CA PHE A 169 1.21 29.23 -6.45
C PHE A 169 0.86 29.32 -7.94
N ASN A 170 -0.13 30.13 -8.30
CA ASN A 170 -0.55 30.32 -9.69
C ASN A 170 0.56 30.98 -10.53
N SER A 171 1.27 31.96 -9.98
CA SER A 171 2.42 32.59 -10.64
C SER A 171 3.54 31.59 -10.91
N ARG A 172 3.85 30.75 -9.92
CA ARG A 172 4.86 29.69 -10.05
C ARG A 172 4.48 28.71 -11.16
N LYS A 173 3.21 28.31 -11.19
CA LYS A 173 2.66 27.39 -12.19
C LYS A 173 2.82 27.97 -13.60
N LEU A 174 2.40 29.22 -13.82
CA LEU A 174 2.49 29.88 -15.12
C LEU A 174 3.95 29.95 -15.62
N LEU A 175 4.89 30.23 -14.73
CA LEU A 175 6.32 30.27 -15.06
C LEU A 175 6.87 28.88 -15.43
N ILE A 176 6.45 27.83 -14.71
CA ILE A 176 6.83 26.44 -15.03
C ILE A 176 6.21 25.98 -16.36
N GLU A 177 4.96 26.35 -16.65
CA GLU A 177 4.32 26.04 -17.93
C GLU A 177 5.04 26.75 -19.09
N LYS A 178 5.40 28.02 -18.89
CA LYS A 178 6.21 28.80 -19.84
C LYS A 178 7.57 28.15 -20.08
N GLU A 179 8.28 27.73 -19.03
CA GLU A 179 9.55 26.99 -19.13
C GLU A 179 9.38 25.65 -19.87
N ASN A 180 8.36 24.85 -19.52
CA ASN A 180 8.10 23.54 -20.11
C ASN A 180 7.66 23.60 -21.58
N SER A 181 7.01 24.70 -22.00
CA SER A 181 6.67 24.95 -23.40
C SER A 181 7.87 25.28 -24.29
N GLY A 182 9.09 25.36 -23.71
CA GLY A 182 10.31 25.72 -24.42
C GLY A 182 10.47 27.23 -24.63
N THR A 183 9.64 28.06 -23.99
CA THR A 183 9.79 29.52 -24.02
C THR A 183 10.86 29.94 -23.02
N GLU A 184 11.88 30.67 -23.47
CA GLU A 184 12.90 31.23 -22.56
C GLU A 184 12.26 32.20 -21.56
N LEU A 185 12.52 31.97 -20.27
CA LEU A 185 12.14 32.87 -19.20
C LEU A 185 13.06 34.09 -19.20
N LEU A 186 12.49 35.28 -19.01
CA LEU A 186 13.26 36.49 -18.75
C LEU A 186 14.06 36.32 -17.45
N VAL A 187 15.18 37.06 -17.31
CA VAL A 187 16.02 37.00 -16.10
C VAL A 187 15.21 37.25 -14.82
N GLU A 188 14.30 38.21 -14.84
CA GLU A 188 13.39 38.51 -13.72
C GLU A 188 12.40 37.38 -13.43
N GLU A 189 11.88 36.73 -14.47
CA GLU A 189 10.98 35.58 -14.36
C GLU A 189 11.69 34.37 -13.77
N GLN A 190 12.96 34.14 -14.14
CA GLN A 190 13.79 33.08 -13.57
C GLN A 190 14.08 33.33 -12.08
N VAL A 191 14.40 34.57 -11.70
CA VAL A 191 14.62 34.95 -10.29
C VAL A 191 13.34 34.74 -9.48
N LYS A 192 12.20 35.18 -10.01
CA LYS A 192 10.88 34.99 -9.39
C LYS A 192 10.52 33.50 -9.28
N LEU A 193 10.77 32.71 -10.31
CA LEU A 193 10.53 31.27 -10.29
C LEU A 193 11.40 30.60 -9.21
N ASN A 194 12.67 30.98 -9.08
CA ASN A 194 13.56 30.46 -8.03
C ASN A 194 13.06 30.82 -6.63
N GLU A 195 12.64 32.07 -6.40
CA GLU A 195 12.04 32.49 -5.12
C GLU A 195 10.77 31.68 -4.82
N LEU A 196 9.86 31.57 -5.78
CA LEU A 196 8.62 30.82 -5.62
C LEU A 196 8.88 29.32 -5.43
N ASN A 197 9.93 28.76 -6.03
CA ASN A 197 10.36 27.39 -5.80
C ASN A 197 10.85 27.18 -4.36
N GLU A 198 11.60 28.12 -3.79
CA GLU A 198 12.03 28.05 -2.39
C GLU A 198 10.86 28.20 -1.42
N ARG A 199 9.94 29.14 -1.68
CA ARG A 199 8.71 29.29 -0.89
C ARG A 199 7.81 28.04 -1.00
N PHE A 200 7.73 27.44 -2.17
CA PHE A 200 7.01 26.18 -2.38
C PHE A 200 7.61 25.04 -1.56
N LYS A 201 8.95 24.92 -1.53
CA LYS A 201 9.66 23.94 -0.67
C LYS A 201 9.37 24.14 0.81
N ARG A 202 9.13 25.38 1.25
CA ARG A 202 8.74 25.73 2.64
C ARG A 202 7.25 25.51 2.93
N GLY A 203 6.44 25.12 1.93
CA GLY A 203 5.00 24.93 2.09
C GLY A 203 4.18 26.23 2.16
N GLU A 204 4.78 27.36 1.76
CA GLU A 204 4.13 28.68 1.80
C GLU A 204 3.14 28.89 0.64
N LEU A 205 3.27 28.12 -0.45
CA LEU A 205 2.42 28.18 -1.63
C LEU A 205 1.36 27.09 -1.57
N LYS A 206 0.08 27.49 -1.68
CA LYS A 206 -1.06 26.56 -1.68
C LYS A 206 -1.86 26.72 -2.96
N SER A 207 -2.29 25.61 -3.57
CA SER A 207 -3.15 25.65 -4.77
C SER A 207 -4.55 26.17 -4.47
N PHE A 208 -5.05 25.93 -3.25
CA PHE A 208 -6.32 26.46 -2.74
C PHE A 208 -6.30 26.49 -1.22
N VAL A 209 -7.24 27.20 -0.61
CA VAL A 209 -7.44 27.23 0.84
C VAL A 209 -8.76 26.54 1.19
N SER A 210 -8.77 25.77 2.28
CA SER A 210 -9.94 25.06 2.80
C SER A 210 -10.45 25.67 4.10
N PHE A 211 -11.73 25.47 4.42
CA PHE A 211 -12.26 25.77 5.76
C PHE A 211 -11.66 24.90 6.86
N ILE A 212 -11.14 23.73 6.49
CA ILE A 212 -10.59 22.75 7.43
C ILE A 212 -9.07 22.92 7.51
N ASN A 213 -8.58 23.11 8.73
CA ASN A 213 -7.15 23.01 9.01
C ASN A 213 -6.76 21.52 9.11
N PRO A 214 -5.77 21.04 8.34
CA PRO A 214 -5.38 19.63 8.32
C PRO A 214 -4.91 19.13 9.68
N VAL A 215 -4.17 19.95 10.45
CA VAL A 215 -3.65 19.57 11.77
C VAL A 215 -4.80 19.34 12.75
N VAL A 216 -5.75 20.28 12.81
CA VAL A 216 -6.94 20.15 13.66
C VAL A 216 -7.76 18.93 13.26
N PHE A 217 -7.91 18.70 11.96
CA PHE A 217 -8.57 17.51 11.44
C PHE A 217 -7.86 16.24 11.87
N TYR A 218 -6.53 16.14 11.77
CA TYR A 218 -5.78 14.95 12.19
C TYR A 218 -6.02 14.60 13.65
N PHE A 219 -5.95 15.58 14.55
CA PHE A 219 -6.21 15.34 15.98
C PHE A 219 -7.66 14.93 16.26
N GLY A 220 -8.64 15.62 15.66
CA GLY A 220 -10.05 15.26 15.82
C GLY A 220 -10.38 13.87 15.27
N TYR A 221 -9.85 13.56 14.09
CA TYR A 221 -10.02 12.27 13.43
C TYR A 221 -9.34 11.14 14.23
N ALA A 222 -8.10 11.34 14.69
CA ALA A 222 -7.40 10.39 15.54
C ALA A 222 -8.11 10.15 16.87
N LEU A 223 -8.70 11.19 17.48
CA LEU A 223 -9.46 11.07 18.72
C LEU A 223 -10.71 10.19 18.53
N ILE A 224 -11.45 10.38 17.43
CA ILE A 224 -12.61 9.56 17.12
C ILE A 224 -12.19 8.09 16.98
N VAL A 225 -11.14 7.82 16.17
CA VAL A 225 -10.60 6.47 15.98
C VAL A 225 -10.17 5.87 17.32
N ALA A 226 -9.35 6.58 18.08
CA ALA A 226 -8.86 6.16 19.38
C ALA A 226 -9.99 5.73 20.32
N ILE A 227 -11.06 6.53 20.43
CA ILE A 227 -12.17 6.23 21.36
C ILE A 227 -12.82 4.89 21.03
N TYR A 228 -13.28 4.67 19.80
CA TYR A 228 -14.02 3.44 19.51
C TYR A 228 -13.09 2.21 19.47
N THR A 229 -11.85 2.36 19.00
CA THR A 229 -10.85 1.28 18.96
C THR A 229 -10.45 0.84 20.37
N MET A 230 -10.16 1.79 21.27
CA MET A 230 -9.74 1.47 22.65
C MET A 230 -10.88 0.87 23.48
N LEU A 231 -12.11 1.33 23.25
CA LEU A 231 -13.29 0.80 23.93
C LEU A 231 -13.57 -0.64 23.47
N GLY A 232 -13.61 -0.87 22.17
CA GLY A 232 -14.23 -2.06 21.62
C GLY A 232 -13.29 -3.16 21.10
N GLY A 233 -11.98 -2.88 20.96
CA GLY A 233 -11.00 -3.86 20.48
C GLY A 233 -11.31 -4.43 19.10
N PHE A 234 -10.83 -5.63 18.82
CA PHE A 234 -10.95 -6.29 17.52
C PHE A 234 -12.40 -6.69 17.17
N VAL A 235 -13.26 -6.96 18.16
CA VAL A 235 -14.69 -7.23 17.93
C VAL A 235 -15.39 -6.00 17.36
N ALA A 236 -15.12 -4.82 17.94
CA ALA A 236 -15.69 -3.58 17.45
C ALA A 236 -15.20 -3.28 16.04
N ALA A 237 -13.89 -3.42 15.80
CA ALA A 237 -13.30 -3.25 14.47
C ALA A 237 -14.01 -4.12 13.43
N ALA A 238 -14.24 -5.41 13.72
CA ALA A 238 -14.94 -6.30 12.79
C ALA A 238 -16.40 -5.88 12.50
N ILE A 239 -17.10 -5.28 13.46
CA ILE A 239 -18.47 -4.79 13.27
C ILE A 239 -18.48 -3.46 12.51
N THR A 240 -17.59 -2.53 12.87
CA THR A 240 -17.47 -1.24 12.19
C THR A 240 -17.03 -1.43 10.75
N ASP A 241 -16.10 -2.35 10.49
CA ASP A 241 -15.63 -2.71 9.14
C ASP A 241 -16.75 -3.24 8.25
N ALA A 242 -17.71 -3.98 8.81
CA ALA A 242 -18.86 -4.44 8.03
C ALA A 242 -19.71 -3.28 7.50
N ILE A 243 -19.91 -2.24 8.30
CA ILE A 243 -20.66 -1.05 7.92
C ILE A 243 -19.82 -0.14 7.02
N GLN A 244 -18.56 0.09 7.39
CA GLN A 244 -17.61 0.88 6.64
C GLN A 244 -17.37 0.27 5.26
N GLY A 245 -17.31 -1.05 5.14
CA GLY A 245 -17.25 -1.76 3.86
C GLY A 245 -18.44 -1.46 2.94
N VAL A 246 -19.66 -1.36 3.48
CA VAL A 246 -20.82 -0.94 2.68
C VAL A 246 -20.65 0.51 2.20
N LEU A 247 -20.18 1.41 3.06
CA LEU A 247 -19.89 2.80 2.67
C LEU A 247 -18.79 2.89 1.62
N ILE A 248 -17.78 2.01 1.69
CA ILE A 248 -16.71 1.89 0.70
C ILE A 248 -17.29 1.57 -0.68
N ILE A 249 -18.18 0.57 -0.75
CA ILE A 249 -18.85 0.17 -2.00
C ILE A 249 -19.64 1.35 -2.57
N ILE A 250 -20.41 2.03 -1.72
CA ILE A 250 -21.26 3.15 -2.11
C ILE A 250 -20.42 4.26 -2.73
N PHE A 251 -19.39 4.77 -2.03
CA PHE A 251 -18.61 5.89 -2.54
C PHE A 251 -17.85 5.52 -3.82
N SER A 252 -17.41 4.27 -3.92
CA SER A 252 -16.65 3.76 -5.08
C SER A 252 -17.46 3.79 -6.38
N ILE A 253 -18.78 3.62 -6.27
CA ILE A 253 -19.69 3.56 -7.42
C ILE A 253 -20.38 4.91 -7.66
N LEU A 254 -20.54 5.73 -6.63
CA LEU A 254 -21.39 6.94 -6.63
C LEU A 254 -21.08 7.92 -7.77
N LEU A 255 -19.82 8.11 -8.14
CA LEU A 255 -19.41 9.03 -9.22
C LEU A 255 -19.67 8.48 -10.62
N ILE A 256 -19.70 7.16 -10.79
CA ILE A 256 -19.61 6.52 -12.10
C ILE A 256 -20.87 6.72 -12.96
N PRO A 257 -22.10 6.49 -12.47
CA PRO A 257 -23.30 6.73 -13.26
C PRO A 257 -23.45 8.19 -13.69
N ILE A 258 -23.14 9.13 -12.80
CA ILE A 258 -23.27 10.57 -13.06
C ILE A 258 -22.20 11.03 -14.06
N GLY A 259 -20.95 10.58 -13.88
CA GLY A 259 -19.86 10.89 -14.80
C GLY A 259 -20.11 10.34 -16.20
N LEU A 260 -20.52 9.07 -16.32
CA LEU A 260 -20.89 8.47 -17.60
C LEU A 260 -22.07 9.19 -18.25
N SER A 261 -23.09 9.58 -17.50
CA SER A 261 -24.22 10.35 -18.05
C SER A 261 -23.79 11.72 -18.58
N ARG A 262 -22.83 12.40 -17.93
CA ARG A 262 -22.34 13.72 -18.33
C ARG A 262 -21.47 13.67 -19.58
N ILE A 263 -20.64 12.63 -19.74
CA ILE A 263 -19.73 12.50 -20.88
C ILE A 263 -20.40 11.90 -22.13
N GLY A 264 -21.64 11.41 -22.03
CA GLY A 264 -22.34 10.77 -23.16
C GLY A 264 -22.18 9.25 -23.21
N GLY A 265 -21.95 8.59 -22.07
CA GLY A 265 -21.76 7.16 -21.94
C GLY A 265 -20.36 6.71 -22.32
N PHE A 266 -20.20 5.41 -22.55
CA PHE A 266 -18.92 4.81 -22.91
C PHE A 266 -18.38 5.30 -24.27
N SER A 267 -19.24 5.47 -25.28
CA SER A 267 -18.83 6.01 -26.57
C SER A 267 -18.35 7.47 -26.46
N GLY A 268 -18.98 8.28 -25.60
CA GLY A 268 -18.50 9.64 -25.29
C GLY A 268 -17.17 9.65 -24.54
N LEU A 269 -16.92 8.66 -23.68
CA LEU A 269 -15.64 8.48 -22.99
C LEU A 269 -14.51 8.14 -23.98
N HIS A 270 -14.72 7.19 -24.90
CA HIS A 270 -13.76 6.86 -25.95
C HIS A 270 -13.53 8.00 -26.95
N ALA A 271 -14.55 8.83 -27.20
CA ALA A 271 -14.37 10.02 -28.04
C ALA A 271 -13.54 11.13 -27.37
N SER A 272 -13.50 11.17 -26.03
CA SER A 272 -12.89 12.28 -25.26
C SER A 272 -11.51 11.93 -24.69
N VAL A 273 -11.15 10.66 -24.63
CA VAL A 273 -9.90 10.18 -24.03
C VAL A 273 -9.03 9.52 -25.11
N PRO A 274 -7.73 9.82 -25.20
CA PRO A 274 -6.84 9.19 -26.19
C PRO A 274 -6.80 7.66 -26.11
N ASP A 275 -6.82 6.97 -27.25
CA ASP A 275 -6.85 5.49 -27.34
C ASP A 275 -5.73 4.80 -26.54
N TRP A 276 -4.52 5.38 -26.54
CA TRP A 276 -3.37 4.83 -25.82
C TRP A 276 -3.62 4.78 -24.30
N MET A 277 -4.51 5.61 -23.76
CA MET A 277 -4.89 5.58 -22.34
C MET A 277 -5.82 4.40 -21.99
N PHE A 278 -6.37 3.69 -22.97
CA PHE A 278 -7.13 2.44 -22.78
C PHE A 278 -6.27 1.19 -22.97
N GLU A 279 -4.99 1.33 -23.36
CA GLU A 279 -4.09 0.19 -23.48
C GLU A 279 -3.68 -0.37 -22.11
N LEU A 280 -4.17 -1.57 -21.78
CA LEU A 280 -3.91 -2.22 -20.49
C LEU A 280 -2.43 -2.34 -20.15
N PHE A 281 -1.56 -2.70 -21.09
CA PHE A 281 -0.12 -2.83 -20.85
C PHE A 281 0.70 -1.62 -21.34
N GLY A 282 0.00 -0.54 -21.72
CA GLY A 282 0.56 0.65 -22.34
C GLY A 282 1.32 0.37 -23.64
N SER A 283 1.75 1.43 -24.32
CA SER A 283 2.78 1.30 -25.35
C SER A 283 4.08 0.91 -24.64
N THR A 284 4.61 -0.27 -24.97
CA THR A 284 5.80 -0.91 -24.36
C THR A 284 7.06 -0.03 -24.29
N THR A 285 7.02 1.13 -24.92
CA THR A 285 8.07 2.14 -25.08
C THR A 285 7.99 3.30 -24.10
N MET A 286 6.83 3.57 -23.49
CA MET A 286 6.61 4.74 -22.64
C MET A 286 6.23 4.39 -21.19
N SER A 287 5.74 3.19 -20.94
CA SER A 287 5.32 2.77 -19.60
C SER A 287 6.51 2.37 -18.72
N GLU A 288 6.57 2.94 -17.50
CA GLU A 288 7.48 2.47 -16.43
C GLU A 288 7.14 1.04 -15.97
N TYR A 289 5.98 0.51 -16.39
CA TYR A 289 5.42 -0.78 -15.99
C TYR A 289 5.38 -1.77 -17.15
N ALA A 290 6.54 -2.09 -17.72
CA ALA A 290 6.63 -3.22 -18.63
C ALA A 290 6.14 -4.51 -17.94
N TRP A 291 5.60 -5.47 -18.71
CA TRP A 291 5.03 -6.71 -18.15
C TRP A 291 6.02 -7.46 -17.24
N TYR A 292 7.30 -7.46 -17.59
CA TYR A 292 8.37 -8.10 -16.79
C TYR A 292 8.68 -7.33 -15.50
N THR A 293 8.49 -6.01 -15.49
CA THR A 293 8.55 -5.18 -14.27
C THR A 293 7.38 -5.48 -13.35
N ILE A 294 6.16 -5.59 -13.90
CA ILE A 294 4.97 -6.00 -13.15
C ILE A 294 5.18 -7.39 -12.53
N LEU A 295 5.67 -8.36 -13.29
CA LEU A 295 5.96 -9.70 -12.79
C LEU A 295 6.97 -9.68 -11.64
N ALA A 296 8.07 -8.92 -11.77
CA ALA A 296 9.04 -8.78 -10.69
C ALA A 296 8.45 -8.13 -9.43
N MET A 297 7.59 -7.11 -9.60
CA MET A 297 6.85 -6.47 -8.49
C MET A 297 5.90 -7.45 -7.80
N VAL A 298 5.20 -8.29 -8.57
CA VAL A 298 4.32 -9.35 -8.06
C VAL A 298 5.12 -10.32 -7.17
N ILE A 299 6.26 -10.81 -7.66
CA ILE A 299 7.11 -11.75 -6.88
C ILE A 299 7.64 -11.06 -5.61
N ALA A 300 8.13 -9.82 -5.70
CA ALA A 300 8.62 -9.07 -4.54
C ALA A 300 7.52 -8.80 -3.49
N ASN A 301 6.30 -8.47 -3.94
CA ASN A 301 5.18 -8.27 -3.05
C ASN A 301 4.72 -9.58 -2.42
N LEU A 302 4.77 -10.71 -3.13
CA LEU A 302 4.41 -12.02 -2.58
C LEU A 302 5.29 -12.37 -1.37
N VAL A 303 6.58 -12.03 -1.44
CA VAL A 303 7.51 -12.19 -0.32
C VAL A 303 7.15 -11.23 0.81
N SER A 304 6.93 -9.96 0.49
CA SER A 304 6.77 -8.88 1.48
C SER A 304 5.46 -8.94 2.26
N ILE A 305 4.36 -9.32 1.59
CA ILE A 305 3.02 -9.15 2.14
C ILE A 305 2.73 -10.07 3.33
N VAL A 306 3.38 -11.23 3.40
CA VAL A 306 3.22 -12.18 4.51
C VAL A 306 3.74 -11.61 5.84
N ALA A 307 4.62 -10.61 5.79
CA ALA A 307 5.11 -9.91 6.97
C ALA A 307 4.14 -8.84 7.49
N SER A 308 2.98 -8.65 6.84
CA SER A 308 1.97 -7.69 7.28
C SER A 308 1.31 -8.13 8.58
N ALA A 309 1.50 -7.35 9.65
CA ALA A 309 1.05 -7.72 10.99
C ALA A 309 -0.47 -7.98 11.10
N PRO A 310 -1.37 -7.16 10.49
CA PRO A 310 -2.82 -7.41 10.57
C PRO A 310 -3.28 -8.75 10.00
N MET A 311 -2.50 -9.40 9.13
CA MET A 311 -2.88 -10.70 8.55
C MET A 311 -2.96 -11.79 9.63
N MET A 312 -2.08 -11.78 10.63
CA MET A 312 -2.10 -12.76 11.71
C MET A 312 -3.36 -12.64 12.57
N ALA A 313 -3.71 -11.41 12.96
CA ALA A 313 -4.88 -11.14 13.79
C ALA A 313 -6.18 -11.44 13.03
N THR A 314 -6.27 -11.02 11.77
CA THR A 314 -7.43 -11.25 10.90
C THR A 314 -7.67 -12.74 10.70
N ALA A 315 -6.65 -13.50 10.30
CA ALA A 315 -6.76 -14.95 10.15
C ALA A 315 -7.01 -15.66 11.50
N GLY A 316 -6.36 -15.19 12.58
CA GLY A 316 -6.46 -15.75 13.92
C GLY A 316 -7.85 -15.62 14.54
N SER A 317 -8.57 -14.54 14.21
CA SER A 317 -9.92 -14.23 14.70
C SER A 317 -11.04 -15.08 14.08
N ALA A 318 -10.77 -15.73 12.94
CA ALA A 318 -11.73 -16.61 12.29
C ALA A 318 -11.99 -17.88 13.13
N LYS A 319 -13.21 -18.40 13.09
CA LYS A 319 -13.56 -19.64 13.81
C LYS A 319 -12.73 -20.86 13.37
N ASP A 320 -12.49 -21.01 12.07
CA ASP A 320 -11.80 -22.14 11.45
C ASP A 320 -11.02 -21.69 10.20
N GLU A 321 -10.10 -22.52 9.70
CA GLU A 321 -9.28 -22.19 8.52
C GLU A 321 -10.09 -21.94 7.23
N ASN A 322 -11.22 -22.60 7.03
CA ASN A 322 -12.04 -22.41 5.83
C ASN A 322 -12.80 -21.09 5.88
N THR A 323 -13.23 -20.67 7.07
CA THR A 323 -13.81 -19.36 7.31
C THR A 323 -12.76 -18.26 7.09
N ALA A 324 -11.52 -18.47 7.56
CA ALA A 324 -10.41 -17.55 7.32
C ALA A 324 -10.09 -17.42 5.82
N ARG A 325 -9.94 -18.56 5.13
CA ARG A 325 -9.72 -18.63 3.67
C ARG A 325 -10.82 -17.91 2.90
N PHE A 326 -12.09 -18.22 3.20
CA PHE A 326 -13.22 -17.58 2.54
C PHE A 326 -13.19 -16.07 2.71
N GLY A 327 -13.02 -15.58 3.95
CA GLY A 327 -13.00 -14.15 4.23
C GLY A 327 -11.91 -13.42 3.47
N MET A 328 -10.68 -13.95 3.52
CA MET A 328 -9.53 -13.36 2.82
C MET A 328 -9.74 -13.36 1.31
N ILE A 329 -10.09 -14.50 0.71
CA ILE A 329 -10.23 -14.62 -0.74
C ILE A 329 -11.39 -13.77 -1.25
N ALA A 330 -12.58 -13.89 -0.64
CA ALA A 330 -13.75 -13.16 -1.08
C ALA A 330 -13.58 -11.65 -0.88
N GLY A 331 -13.06 -11.20 0.28
CA GLY A 331 -12.82 -9.78 0.54
C GLY A 331 -11.77 -9.18 -0.40
N MET A 332 -10.67 -9.91 -0.66
CA MET A 332 -9.62 -9.46 -1.57
C MET A 332 -10.07 -9.41 -3.02
N PHE A 333 -10.76 -10.42 -3.54
CA PHE A 333 -11.29 -10.36 -4.91
C PHE A 333 -12.34 -9.27 -5.07
N PHE A 334 -13.20 -9.10 -4.06
CA PHE A 334 -14.22 -8.06 -4.10
C PHE A 334 -13.60 -6.66 -4.12
N LYS A 335 -12.52 -6.42 -3.37
CA LYS A 335 -11.70 -5.20 -3.55
C LYS A 335 -11.23 -5.01 -4.99
N ARG A 336 -10.68 -6.06 -5.63
CA ARG A 336 -10.17 -5.95 -7.01
C ARG A 336 -11.29 -5.61 -8.00
N PHE A 337 -12.47 -6.18 -7.79
CA PHE A 337 -13.67 -5.81 -8.53
C PHE A 337 -14.05 -4.33 -8.33
N ILE A 338 -14.06 -3.84 -7.09
CA ILE A 338 -14.38 -2.43 -6.78
C ILE A 338 -13.40 -1.45 -7.43
N MET A 339 -12.13 -1.80 -7.54
CA MET A 339 -11.13 -0.93 -8.17
C MET A 339 -11.40 -0.65 -9.67
N ILE A 340 -12.17 -1.48 -10.37
CA ILE A 340 -12.61 -1.21 -11.75
C ILE A 340 -13.37 0.13 -11.80
N PHE A 341 -14.19 0.42 -10.80
CA PHE A 341 -14.90 1.69 -10.72
C PHE A 341 -13.95 2.85 -10.44
N TRP A 342 -12.89 2.66 -9.65
CA TRP A 342 -11.88 3.70 -9.43
C TRP A 342 -11.06 3.99 -10.69
N ALA A 343 -10.84 2.97 -11.52
CA ALA A 343 -10.26 3.18 -12.84
C ALA A 343 -11.15 4.01 -13.75
N LEU A 344 -12.44 3.66 -13.81
CA LEU A 344 -13.42 4.45 -14.53
C LEU A 344 -13.48 5.89 -14.02
N ALA A 345 -13.39 6.12 -12.72
CA ALA A 345 -13.33 7.48 -12.17
C ALA A 345 -12.11 8.26 -12.70
N GLY A 346 -10.94 7.62 -12.79
CA GLY A 346 -9.74 8.22 -13.38
C GLY A 346 -9.90 8.58 -14.87
N LEU A 347 -10.42 7.66 -15.68
CA LEU A 347 -10.70 7.89 -17.10
C LEU A 347 -11.77 8.97 -17.32
N LEU A 348 -12.84 8.94 -16.52
CA LEU A 348 -13.90 9.97 -16.54
C LEU A 348 -13.34 11.35 -16.17
N ALA A 349 -12.40 11.43 -15.22
CA ALA A 349 -11.76 12.68 -14.87
C ALA A 349 -10.96 13.27 -16.04
N ILE A 350 -10.28 12.41 -16.82
CA ILE A 350 -9.59 12.83 -18.05
C ILE A 350 -10.60 13.38 -19.05
N GLY A 351 -11.62 12.59 -19.38
CA GLY A 351 -12.58 12.96 -20.43
C GLY A 351 -13.49 14.15 -20.08
N LEU A 352 -13.81 14.37 -18.81
CA LEU A 352 -14.69 15.46 -18.37
C LEU A 352 -13.95 16.76 -18.04
N PHE A 353 -12.68 16.67 -17.61
CA PHE A 353 -11.97 17.80 -16.98
C PHE A 353 -10.54 17.98 -17.49
N ALA A 354 -10.23 17.52 -18.71
CA ALA A 354 -8.96 17.78 -19.37
C ALA A 354 -8.65 19.30 -19.37
N GLY A 355 -7.48 19.69 -18.87
CA GLY A 355 -7.04 21.09 -18.77
C GLY A 355 -7.58 21.89 -17.59
N GLU A 356 -8.58 21.40 -16.84
CA GLU A 356 -9.04 22.04 -15.59
C GLU A 356 -8.34 21.47 -14.36
N LEU A 357 -8.07 20.17 -14.35
CA LEU A 357 -7.49 19.46 -13.23
C LEU A 357 -5.96 19.37 -13.34
N HIS A 358 -5.25 20.13 -12.51
CA HIS A 358 -3.78 20.26 -12.59
C HIS A 358 -3.04 19.45 -11.52
N ASP A 359 -3.71 19.12 -10.41
CA ASP A 359 -3.20 18.24 -9.37
C ASP A 359 -3.97 16.90 -9.41
N PRO A 360 -3.37 15.83 -9.94
CA PRO A 360 -3.97 14.51 -9.98
C PRO A 360 -4.33 13.94 -8.59
N ASP A 361 -3.74 14.42 -7.49
CA ASP A 361 -4.15 14.02 -6.14
C ASP A 361 -5.57 14.49 -5.80
N GLN A 362 -6.09 15.50 -6.50
CA GLN A 362 -7.37 16.15 -6.17
C GLN A 362 -8.56 15.63 -6.99
N ILE A 363 -8.35 14.63 -7.87
CA ILE A 363 -9.37 14.07 -8.76
C ILE A 363 -10.69 13.81 -8.03
N TRP A 364 -10.63 13.05 -6.94
CA TRP A 364 -11.84 12.64 -6.21
C TRP A 364 -12.58 13.81 -5.59
N GLY A 365 -11.86 14.78 -5.03
CA GLY A 365 -12.45 16.00 -4.45
C GLY A 365 -13.10 16.87 -5.54
N PHE A 366 -12.39 17.05 -6.65
CA PHE A 366 -12.87 17.85 -7.78
C PHE A 366 -14.12 17.23 -8.43
N MET A 367 -14.07 15.94 -8.76
CA MET A 367 -15.21 15.20 -9.32
C MET A 367 -16.43 15.25 -8.39
N THR A 368 -16.22 15.04 -7.09
CA THR A 368 -17.30 15.07 -6.11
C THR A 368 -18.02 16.42 -6.09
N ASN A 369 -17.27 17.53 -6.02
CA ASN A 369 -17.85 18.87 -6.00
C ASN A 369 -18.58 19.25 -7.30
N ARG A 370 -18.15 18.72 -8.45
CA ARG A 370 -18.72 19.04 -9.77
C ARG A 370 -19.90 18.15 -10.19
N LEU A 371 -19.94 16.92 -9.68
CA LEU A 371 -20.89 15.91 -10.11
C LEU A 371 -21.96 15.63 -9.05
N LEU A 372 -21.63 15.66 -7.76
CA LEU A 372 -22.56 15.24 -6.71
C LEU A 372 -23.41 16.41 -6.19
N PHE A 373 -24.64 16.07 -5.80
CA PHE A 373 -25.58 16.99 -5.18
C PHE A 373 -25.47 16.95 -3.64
N PRO A 374 -26.00 17.96 -2.92
CA PRO A 374 -26.04 17.96 -1.46
C PRO A 374 -26.72 16.70 -0.90
N GLY A 375 -26.07 16.05 0.06
CA GLY A 375 -26.38 14.73 0.60
C GLY A 375 -25.43 13.65 0.09
N ALA A 376 -25.20 13.61 -1.23
CA ALA A 376 -24.28 12.66 -1.84
C ALA A 376 -22.80 13.00 -1.54
N ILE A 377 -22.48 14.28 -1.38
CA ILE A 377 -21.15 14.74 -0.93
C ILE A 377 -20.85 14.25 0.50
N GLY A 378 -21.82 14.36 1.42
CA GLY A 378 -21.70 13.89 2.80
C GLY A 378 -21.55 12.38 2.88
N LEU A 379 -22.25 11.65 2.02
CA LEU A 379 -22.12 10.18 1.90
C LEU A 379 -20.75 9.77 1.34
N MET A 380 -20.26 10.47 0.32
CA MET A 380 -18.90 10.31 -0.22
C MET A 380 -17.85 10.54 0.87
N LEU A 381 -17.99 11.64 1.62
CA LEU A 381 -17.11 11.98 2.74
C LEU A 381 -17.12 10.93 3.84
N ALA A 382 -18.31 10.47 4.25
CA ALA A 382 -18.43 9.40 5.24
C ALA A 382 -17.74 8.11 4.76
N GLY A 383 -17.86 7.75 3.48
CA GLY A 383 -17.21 6.57 2.90
C GLY A 383 -15.69 6.67 2.83
N ILE A 384 -15.16 7.83 2.46
CA ILE A 384 -13.71 8.10 2.45
C ILE A 384 -13.13 8.02 3.87
N LEU A 385 -13.80 8.67 4.84
CA LEU A 385 -13.38 8.61 6.24
C LEU A 385 -13.45 7.18 6.78
N ALA A 386 -14.53 6.46 6.46
CA ALA A 386 -14.75 5.07 6.83
C ALA A 386 -13.62 4.14 6.37
N ALA A 387 -13.21 4.24 5.11
CA ALA A 387 -12.15 3.40 4.54
C ALA A 387 -10.80 3.55 5.25
N ASN A 388 -10.46 4.78 5.65
CA ASN A 388 -9.21 5.03 6.36
C ASN A 388 -9.33 4.67 7.86
N MET A 389 -10.52 4.83 8.45
CA MET A 389 -10.76 4.48 9.86
C MET A 389 -10.59 2.97 10.08
N SER A 390 -11.13 2.11 9.20
CA SER A 390 -10.99 0.64 9.25
C SER A 390 -9.56 0.12 9.11
N THR A 391 -8.66 0.94 8.57
CA THR A 391 -7.25 0.58 8.47
C THR A 391 -6.51 0.95 9.75
N LEU A 392 -6.77 2.16 10.25
CA LEU A 392 -6.12 2.70 11.44
C LEU A 392 -6.52 1.91 12.69
N ASP A 393 -7.76 1.47 12.83
CA ASP A 393 -8.21 0.71 13.99
C ASP A 393 -7.58 -0.70 14.06
N ALA A 394 -7.71 -1.51 13.01
CA ALA A 394 -7.22 -2.88 12.94
C ALA A 394 -5.69 -2.93 13.06
N SER A 395 -5.00 -1.98 12.41
CA SER A 395 -3.56 -1.81 12.55
C SER A 395 -3.18 -1.46 13.98
N SER A 396 -3.84 -0.46 14.59
CA SER A 396 -3.50 -0.01 15.94
C SER A 396 -3.74 -1.10 17.01
N VAL A 397 -4.82 -1.87 16.90
CA VAL A 397 -5.07 -3.02 17.79
C VAL A 397 -3.99 -4.08 17.63
N THR A 398 -3.59 -4.38 16.39
CA THR A 398 -2.55 -5.36 16.11
C THR A 398 -1.17 -4.90 16.61
N HIS A 399 -0.82 -3.63 16.41
CA HIS A 399 0.41 -3.02 16.91
C HIS A 399 0.46 -3.00 18.44
N SER A 400 -0.67 -2.73 19.09
CA SER A 400 -0.80 -2.87 20.53
C SER A 400 -0.52 -4.30 21.00
N ALA A 401 -1.11 -5.30 20.35
CA ALA A 401 -0.84 -6.71 20.66
C ALA A 401 0.65 -7.04 20.53
N LEU A 402 1.26 -6.57 19.44
CA LEU A 402 2.67 -6.78 19.12
C LEU A 402 3.61 -6.15 20.16
N PHE A 403 3.34 -4.91 20.57
CA PHE A 403 4.09 -4.26 21.65
C PHE A 403 3.94 -5.00 22.97
N ILE A 404 2.70 -5.32 23.37
CA ILE A 404 2.44 -5.96 24.66
C ILE A 404 3.13 -7.32 24.74
N ARG A 405 2.93 -8.16 23.73
CA ARG A 405 3.34 -9.57 23.78
C ARG A 405 4.82 -9.77 23.52
N ASN A 406 5.44 -8.94 22.67
CA ASN A 406 6.81 -9.19 22.20
C ASN A 406 7.83 -8.16 22.70
N ILE A 407 7.38 -7.10 23.38
CA ILE A 407 8.27 -6.11 24.01
C ILE A 407 7.95 -5.99 25.51
N TYR A 408 6.72 -5.61 25.86
CA TYR A 408 6.38 -5.26 27.24
C TYR A 408 6.36 -6.45 28.19
N GLN A 409 5.60 -7.50 27.89
CA GLN A 409 5.45 -8.69 28.73
C GLN A 409 6.76 -9.49 28.88
N PRO A 410 7.60 -9.64 27.83
CA PRO A 410 8.92 -10.25 27.97
C PRO A 410 9.86 -9.51 28.93
N ILE A 411 9.75 -8.17 29.02
CA ILE A 411 10.56 -7.32 29.90
C ILE A 411 9.98 -7.29 31.32
N LEU A 412 8.66 -7.14 31.44
CA LEU A 412 7.95 -7.02 32.72
C LEU A 412 6.81 -8.05 32.83
N PRO A 413 7.13 -9.31 33.16
CA PRO A 413 6.14 -10.40 33.25
C PRO A 413 5.28 -10.33 34.52
N GLY A 414 4.21 -11.13 34.56
CA GLY A 414 3.41 -11.38 35.77
C GLY A 414 2.39 -10.28 36.13
N LYS A 415 2.09 -9.34 35.23
CA LYS A 415 1.01 -8.36 35.43
C LYS A 415 -0.36 -8.95 35.13
N SER A 416 -1.42 -8.32 35.65
CA SER A 416 -2.80 -8.75 35.43
C SER A 416 -3.30 -8.44 34.02
N GLU A 417 -4.30 -9.18 33.54
CA GLU A 417 -4.95 -8.93 32.24
C GLU A 417 -5.45 -7.48 32.12
N LYS A 418 -6.04 -6.93 33.19
CA LYS A 418 -6.50 -5.53 33.22
C LYS A 418 -5.36 -4.54 32.99
N HIS A 419 -4.17 -4.83 33.52
CA HIS A 419 -2.98 -4.01 33.31
C HIS A 419 -2.53 -4.08 31.85
N TYR A 420 -2.43 -5.27 31.25
CA TYR A 420 -2.03 -5.40 29.85
C TYR A 420 -3.03 -4.74 28.88
N LEU A 421 -4.33 -4.81 29.18
CA LEU A 421 -5.35 -4.10 28.40
C LEU A 421 -5.21 -2.57 28.52
N LEU A 422 -4.92 -2.06 29.72
CA LEU A 422 -4.68 -0.63 29.93
C LEU A 422 -3.45 -0.15 29.13
N ILE A 423 -2.32 -0.85 29.24
CA ILE A 423 -1.12 -0.50 28.48
C ILE A 423 -1.37 -0.64 26.97
N GLY A 424 -2.14 -1.64 26.53
CA GLY A 424 -2.50 -1.78 25.13
C GLY A 424 -3.27 -0.57 24.58
N ARG A 425 -4.25 -0.07 25.34
CA ARG A 425 -4.97 1.17 24.99
C ARG A 425 -4.05 2.39 24.91
N VAL A 426 -3.07 2.50 25.80
CA VAL A 426 -2.05 3.58 25.74
C VAL A 426 -1.21 3.45 24.47
N VAL A 427 -0.81 2.24 24.09
CA VAL A 427 -0.03 2.00 22.86
C VAL A 427 -0.83 2.34 21.60
N ILE A 428 -2.13 2.07 21.57
CA ILE A 428 -3.02 2.52 20.49
C ILE A 428 -2.94 4.05 20.37
N ALA A 429 -3.03 4.78 21.48
CA ALA A 429 -2.95 6.25 21.48
C ALA A 429 -1.62 6.75 20.92
N ILE A 430 -0.51 6.16 21.40
CA ILE A 430 0.84 6.51 20.97
C ILE A 430 1.03 6.23 19.48
N THR A 431 0.49 5.11 18.98
CA THR A 431 0.61 4.74 17.56
C THR A 431 -0.14 5.72 16.66
N LEU A 432 -1.35 6.11 17.04
CA LEU A 432 -2.13 7.12 16.31
C LEU A 432 -1.43 8.49 16.33
N LEU A 433 -0.94 8.92 17.50
CA LEU A 433 -0.20 10.19 17.63
C LEU A 433 1.13 10.19 16.84
N GLY A 434 1.85 9.07 16.82
CA GLY A 434 3.05 8.88 16.01
C GLY A 434 2.77 8.98 14.51
N GLY A 435 1.60 8.48 14.07
CA GLY A 435 1.09 8.70 12.72
C GLY A 435 0.89 10.18 12.40
N ILE A 436 0.26 10.96 13.30
CA ILE A 436 0.11 12.41 13.13
C ILE A 436 1.48 13.09 13.04
N GLY A 437 2.41 12.76 13.93
CA GLY A 437 3.77 13.31 13.88
C GLY A 437 4.40 13.09 12.51
N THR A 438 4.31 11.86 12.00
CA THR A 438 4.83 11.51 10.67
C THR A 438 4.14 12.29 9.54
N ALA A 439 2.82 12.47 9.61
CA ALA A 439 2.07 13.27 8.63
C ALA A 439 2.48 14.75 8.59
N LEU A 440 2.97 15.31 9.71
CA LEU A 440 3.42 16.71 9.79
C LEU A 440 4.84 16.91 9.27
N PHE A 441 5.70 15.88 9.36
CA PHE A 441 7.09 15.97 8.92
C PHE A 441 7.30 15.59 7.44
N ILE A 442 6.39 14.81 6.86
CA ILE A 442 6.57 14.28 5.52
C ILE A 442 5.82 15.14 4.49
N GLY A 443 6.59 15.84 3.65
CA GLY A 443 6.05 16.73 2.61
C GLY A 443 5.57 16.00 1.35
N ASN A 444 6.04 14.78 1.07
CA ASN A 444 5.75 14.06 -0.17
C ASN A 444 5.36 12.60 0.08
N LEU A 445 4.15 12.25 -0.37
CA LEU A 445 3.59 10.90 -0.27
C LEU A 445 4.38 9.88 -1.09
N LEU A 446 4.95 10.28 -2.23
CA LEU A 446 5.67 9.40 -3.15
C LEU A 446 6.97 8.83 -2.55
N ASP A 447 7.63 9.59 -1.69
CA ASP A 447 8.89 9.14 -1.07
C ASP A 447 8.64 8.03 -0.05
N LEU A 448 7.46 8.02 0.59
CA LEU A 448 7.05 6.96 1.50
C LEU A 448 6.69 5.66 0.78
N PHE A 449 6.04 5.74 -0.38
CA PHE A 449 5.64 4.55 -1.16
C PHE A 449 6.82 3.64 -1.52
N LYS A 450 8.02 4.19 -1.74
CA LYS A 450 9.24 3.43 -2.03
C LYS A 450 9.60 2.45 -0.89
N TYR A 451 9.26 2.78 0.36
CA TYR A 451 9.59 1.97 1.53
C TYR A 451 8.62 0.81 1.79
N PHE A 452 7.34 0.98 1.46
CA PHE A 452 6.30 -0.02 1.76
C PHE A 452 6.51 -1.37 1.07
N ILE A 453 7.22 -1.40 -0.06
CA ILE A 453 7.46 -2.66 -0.79
C ILE A 453 8.79 -3.31 -0.35
N ALA A 454 9.88 -2.53 -0.30
CA ALA A 454 11.22 -3.10 -0.08
C ALA A 454 11.48 -3.51 1.38
N ILE A 455 10.98 -2.72 2.35
CA ILE A 455 11.31 -2.91 3.76
C ILE A 455 10.65 -4.16 4.37
N PRO A 456 9.35 -4.45 4.15
CA PRO A 456 8.73 -5.67 4.68
C PRO A 456 9.32 -6.98 4.13
N ALA A 457 9.95 -6.94 2.94
CA ALA A 457 10.65 -8.11 2.35
C ALA A 457 11.72 -8.70 3.28
N ILE A 458 12.31 -7.88 4.17
CA ILE A 458 13.33 -8.30 5.16
C ILE A 458 12.83 -9.47 6.00
N PHE A 459 11.58 -9.39 6.48
CA PHE A 459 10.96 -10.42 7.32
C PHE A 459 10.05 -11.36 6.52
N GLY A 460 9.67 -11.00 5.30
CA GLY A 460 8.85 -11.84 4.43
C GLY A 460 9.46 -13.21 4.12
N ALA A 461 10.73 -13.22 3.69
CA ALA A 461 11.45 -14.46 3.38
C ALA A 461 11.61 -15.43 4.58
N PRO A 462 12.04 -14.99 5.78
CA PRO A 462 12.13 -15.90 6.90
C PRO A 462 10.75 -16.41 7.37
N ILE A 463 9.67 -15.64 7.23
CA ILE A 463 8.31 -16.11 7.52
C ILE A 463 7.90 -17.22 6.53
N TRP A 464 8.07 -16.99 5.23
CA TRP A 464 7.79 -17.99 4.20
C TRP A 464 8.56 -19.30 4.44
N LEU A 465 9.89 -19.22 4.58
CA LEU A 465 10.73 -20.40 4.83
C LEU A 465 10.40 -21.08 6.15
N SER A 466 10.00 -20.33 7.19
CA SER A 466 9.60 -20.92 8.47
C SER A 466 8.38 -21.83 8.35
N PHE A 467 7.45 -21.53 7.45
CA PHE A 467 6.28 -22.38 7.22
C PHE A 467 6.60 -23.67 6.46
N VAL A 468 7.62 -23.67 5.60
CA VAL A 468 7.84 -24.76 4.64
C VAL A 468 9.15 -25.52 4.82
N TRP A 469 10.13 -25.00 5.57
CA TRP A 469 11.48 -25.56 5.64
C TRP A 469 12.05 -25.64 7.07
N ARG A 470 12.40 -26.86 7.48
CA ARG A 470 12.99 -27.14 8.81
C ARG A 470 14.39 -26.59 8.98
N GLY A 471 15.17 -26.53 7.89
CA GLY A 471 16.58 -26.14 7.90
C GLY A 471 16.85 -24.67 8.21
N LEU A 472 15.81 -23.85 8.32
CA LEU A 472 15.95 -22.44 8.68
C LEU A 472 16.37 -22.29 10.14
N THR A 473 17.50 -21.63 10.37
CA THR A 473 18.09 -21.47 11.70
C THR A 473 17.88 -20.05 12.25
N LYS A 474 17.96 -19.92 13.59
CA LYS A 474 17.85 -18.62 14.28
C LYS A 474 18.91 -17.62 13.82
N TRP A 475 20.18 -18.04 13.77
CA TRP A 475 21.29 -17.14 13.42
C TRP A 475 21.28 -16.74 11.95
N ALA A 476 20.83 -17.63 11.05
CA ALA A 476 20.64 -17.27 9.64
C ALA A 476 19.65 -16.12 9.50
N VAL A 477 18.50 -16.18 10.20
CA VAL A 477 17.50 -15.11 10.19
C VAL A 477 18.06 -13.82 10.79
N ILE A 478 18.74 -13.87 11.93
CA ILE A 478 19.32 -12.67 12.56
C ILE A 478 20.29 -11.97 11.59
N ILE A 479 21.26 -12.71 11.05
CA ILE A 479 22.28 -12.16 10.14
C ILE A 479 21.63 -11.63 8.86
N GLN A 480 20.69 -12.36 8.26
CA GLN A 480 19.97 -11.91 7.07
C GLN A 480 19.18 -10.62 7.33
N VAL A 481 18.49 -10.51 8.46
CA VAL A 481 17.75 -9.28 8.82
C VAL A 481 18.71 -8.10 8.90
N PHE A 482 19.88 -8.24 9.53
CA PHE A 482 20.89 -7.16 9.58
C PHE A 482 21.42 -6.78 8.20
N ILE A 483 21.78 -7.76 7.36
CA ILE A 483 22.30 -7.50 6.01
C ILE A 483 21.23 -6.82 5.14
N CYS A 484 20.01 -7.35 5.11
CA CYS A 484 18.93 -6.78 4.33
C CYS A 484 18.50 -5.40 4.85
N PHE A 485 18.50 -5.18 6.17
CA PHE A 485 18.25 -3.85 6.73
C PHE A 485 19.33 -2.84 6.32
N ALA A 486 20.60 -3.27 6.31
CA ALA A 486 21.69 -2.43 5.81
C ALA A 486 21.49 -2.06 4.34
N ILE A 487 21.16 -3.04 3.48
CA ILE A 487 21.01 -2.82 2.03
C ILE A 487 19.73 -2.04 1.69
N TYR A 488 18.62 -2.28 2.37
CA TYR A 488 17.33 -1.68 1.99
C TYR A 488 17.05 -0.35 2.69
N ALA A 489 17.58 -0.14 3.89
CA ALA A 489 17.31 1.04 4.71
C ALA A 489 18.56 1.90 4.96
N ILE A 490 19.69 1.32 5.41
CA ILE A 490 20.84 2.13 5.85
C ILE A 490 21.61 2.70 4.65
N ILE A 491 22.14 1.85 3.77
CA ILE A 491 23.00 2.26 2.65
C ILE A 491 22.28 3.23 1.71
N PRO A 492 21.02 2.98 1.28
CA PRO A 492 20.30 3.92 0.42
C PRO A 492 20.15 5.31 1.02
N ASN A 493 19.95 5.38 2.34
CA ASN A 493 19.73 6.64 3.04
C ASN A 493 21.01 7.35 3.47
N LEU A 494 22.08 6.59 3.69
CA LEU A 494 23.39 7.13 4.07
C LEU A 494 24.15 7.61 2.84
N PHE A 495 24.14 6.86 1.74
CA PHE A 495 24.93 7.22 0.55
C PHE A 495 24.34 8.43 -0.19
N GLN A 496 23.05 8.72 -0.03
CA GLN A 496 22.44 9.93 -0.57
C GLN A 496 22.80 11.21 0.22
N THR A 497 23.39 11.09 1.42
CA THR A 497 23.76 12.26 2.25
C THR A 497 25.27 12.46 2.40
N LEU A 498 26.09 11.51 1.91
CA LEU A 498 27.53 11.57 2.02
C LEU A 498 28.15 12.05 0.72
N ASP A 499 28.87 13.17 0.75
CA ASP A 499 29.52 13.78 -0.40
C ASP A 499 30.39 12.78 -1.19
N TRP A 500 31.19 11.97 -0.47
CA TRP A 500 32.08 10.99 -1.12
C TRP A 500 31.32 9.98 -2.00
N ALA A 501 30.05 9.70 -1.69
CA ALA A 501 29.22 8.79 -2.47
C ALA A 501 28.49 9.55 -3.59
N GLN A 502 27.99 10.76 -3.31
CA GLN A 502 27.27 11.59 -4.30
C GLN A 502 28.15 12.09 -5.43
N PHE A 503 29.46 12.25 -5.22
CA PHE A 503 30.40 12.71 -6.25
C PHE A 503 31.30 11.59 -6.82
N ASN A 504 31.04 10.34 -6.45
CA ASN A 504 31.85 9.21 -6.92
C ASN A 504 31.53 8.88 -8.39
N GLU A 505 32.51 9.03 -9.30
CA GLU A 505 32.32 8.73 -10.73
C GLU A 505 31.76 7.33 -11.00
N LYS A 506 32.12 6.32 -10.19
CA LYS A 506 31.61 4.95 -10.34
C LYS A 506 30.13 4.82 -9.97
N PHE A 507 29.59 5.72 -9.15
CA PHE A 507 28.18 5.74 -8.77
C PHE A 507 27.33 6.66 -9.66
N LEU A 508 27.98 7.51 -10.46
CA LEU A 508 27.34 8.46 -11.38
C LEU A 508 27.10 7.89 -12.78
N LEU A 509 27.09 6.56 -12.92
CA LEU A 509 26.79 5.90 -14.19
C LEU A 509 25.33 6.15 -14.59
N GLU A 510 25.13 6.41 -15.88
CA GLU A 510 23.82 6.63 -16.50
C GLU A 510 23.57 5.57 -17.59
N THR A 511 22.31 5.26 -17.84
CA THR A 511 21.91 4.41 -18.96
C THR A 511 22.10 5.13 -20.29
N LYS A 512 22.41 4.38 -21.36
CA LYS A 512 22.51 4.97 -22.71
C LYS A 512 21.15 5.53 -23.17
N PRO A 513 21.13 6.70 -23.84
CA PRO A 513 19.91 7.24 -24.43
C PRO A 513 19.38 6.29 -25.51
N ARG A 514 18.05 6.20 -25.63
CA ARG A 514 17.39 5.36 -26.64
C ARG A 514 16.32 6.17 -27.36
N ILE A 515 16.37 6.21 -28.69
CA ILE A 515 15.29 6.76 -29.50
C ILE A 515 14.36 5.60 -29.85
N VAL A 516 13.09 5.72 -29.49
CA VAL A 516 12.09 4.72 -29.87
C VAL A 516 10.98 5.35 -30.67
N THR A 517 10.60 4.69 -31.76
CA THR A 517 9.50 5.13 -32.60
C THR A 517 8.22 4.47 -32.13
N VAL A 518 7.25 5.27 -31.69
CA VAL A 518 5.94 4.82 -31.23
C VAL A 518 4.94 5.07 -32.34
N SER A 519 4.16 4.05 -32.68
CA SER A 519 3.02 4.17 -33.57
C SER A 519 1.79 4.54 -32.73
N THR A 520 1.17 5.70 -32.99
CA THR A 520 -0.03 6.16 -32.27
C THR A 520 -1.14 6.45 -33.28
N GLY A 521 -2.40 6.34 -32.86
CA GLY A 521 -3.50 6.95 -33.62
C GLY A 521 -3.37 8.48 -33.58
N ALA A 522 -3.66 9.14 -34.68
CA ALA A 522 -3.63 10.59 -34.78
C ALA A 522 -4.74 11.23 -33.95
N LEU A 523 -4.39 12.25 -33.15
CA LEU A 523 -5.35 13.06 -32.40
C LEU A 523 -5.82 14.26 -33.22
N ASN A 524 -6.83 14.99 -32.75
CA ASN A 524 -7.27 16.25 -33.36
C ASN A 524 -6.10 17.23 -33.57
N GLU A 525 -5.22 17.33 -32.57
CA GLU A 525 -4.00 18.14 -32.62
C GLU A 525 -3.03 17.69 -33.73
N ASP A 526 -3.02 16.41 -34.09
CA ASP A 526 -2.17 15.89 -35.17
C ASP A 526 -2.76 16.18 -36.55
N ILE A 527 -4.08 16.31 -36.67
CA ILE A 527 -4.74 16.76 -37.90
C ILE A 527 -4.55 18.26 -38.07
N GLU A 528 -4.75 19.04 -37.00
CA GLU A 528 -4.50 20.49 -36.98
C GLU A 528 -3.04 20.81 -37.32
N ALA A 529 -2.10 19.96 -36.91
CA ALA A 529 -0.69 20.07 -37.26
C ALA A 529 -0.31 19.45 -38.61
N GLY A 530 -1.26 18.94 -39.40
CA GLY A 530 -1.04 18.33 -40.71
C GLY A 530 -0.26 17.02 -40.70
N ARG A 531 -0.12 16.37 -39.53
CA ARG A 531 0.58 15.08 -39.34
C ARG A 531 -0.30 13.88 -39.70
N ALA A 532 -1.62 14.08 -39.85
CA ALA A 532 -2.58 13.06 -40.25
C ALA A 532 -3.80 13.70 -40.93
N SER A 533 -4.53 12.90 -41.71
CA SER A 533 -5.73 13.32 -42.45
C SER A 533 -7.02 12.98 -41.69
N LYS A 534 -6.98 12.01 -40.78
CA LYS A 534 -8.15 11.57 -40.00
C LYS A 534 -7.76 11.15 -38.58
N ILE A 535 -8.67 11.35 -37.63
CA ILE A 535 -8.52 10.89 -36.24
C ILE A 535 -8.36 9.36 -36.27
N GLY A 536 -7.35 8.85 -35.56
CA GLY A 536 -7.03 7.43 -35.51
C GLY A 536 -6.13 6.92 -36.63
N GLU A 537 -5.67 7.77 -37.57
CA GLU A 537 -4.65 7.40 -38.56
C GLU A 537 -3.32 7.08 -37.87
N SER A 538 -2.68 5.97 -38.24
CA SER A 538 -1.44 5.52 -37.59
C SER A 538 -0.27 6.43 -37.98
N ILE A 539 0.26 7.17 -37.00
CA ILE A 539 1.42 8.05 -37.14
C ILE A 539 2.60 7.55 -36.33
N GLN A 540 3.82 7.72 -36.86
CA GLN A 540 5.05 7.34 -36.18
C GLN A 540 5.71 8.55 -35.52
N LYS A 541 5.70 8.59 -34.19
CA LYS A 541 6.37 9.63 -33.39
C LYS A 541 7.68 9.07 -32.83
N LYS A 542 8.79 9.75 -33.09
CA LYS A 542 10.08 9.44 -32.43
C LYS A 542 10.07 10.04 -31.04
N HIS A 543 10.26 9.20 -30.02
CA HIS A 543 10.39 9.61 -28.64
C HIS A 543 11.79 9.29 -28.13
N GLU A 544 12.50 10.29 -27.61
CA GLU A 544 13.80 10.09 -26.97
C GLU A 544 13.60 9.71 -25.50
N ILE A 545 14.16 8.57 -25.10
CA ILE A 545 14.23 8.16 -23.69
C ILE A 545 15.51 8.74 -23.11
N LYS A 546 15.36 9.72 -22.22
CA LYS A 546 16.47 10.37 -21.53
C LYS A 546 17.25 9.36 -20.67
N PRO A 547 18.58 9.50 -20.57
CA PRO A 547 19.40 8.74 -19.62
C PRO A 547 18.83 8.80 -18.20
N THR A 548 18.93 7.68 -17.48
CA THR A 548 18.59 7.62 -16.05
C THR A 548 19.80 7.14 -15.25
N GLY A 549 19.89 7.59 -14.00
CA GLY A 549 20.92 7.12 -13.08
C GLY A 549 20.81 5.62 -12.82
N VAL A 550 21.95 4.92 -12.81
CA VAL A 550 22.03 3.49 -12.51
C VAL A 550 21.97 3.27 -11.00
N PHE A 551 22.84 3.93 -10.25
CA PHE A 551 22.97 3.77 -8.80
C PHE A 551 22.28 4.85 -7.98
N PHE A 552 21.84 5.95 -8.58
CA PHE A 552 21.04 6.99 -7.93
C PHE A 552 19.72 7.19 -8.69
N ASP A 553 18.69 7.69 -7.98
CA ASP A 553 17.41 8.08 -8.61
C ASP A 553 17.64 9.03 -9.81
N LYS A 554 18.59 9.97 -9.68
CA LYS A 554 19.02 10.88 -10.75
C LYS A 554 20.52 11.14 -10.68
N VAL A 555 21.12 11.38 -11.84
CA VAL A 555 22.45 11.97 -11.98
C VAL A 555 22.25 13.31 -12.69
N ALA A 556 22.79 14.37 -12.12
CA ALA A 556 22.64 15.72 -12.67
C ALA A 556 23.94 16.51 -12.50
N LEU A 557 24.10 17.57 -13.28
CA LEU A 557 25.15 18.56 -13.07
C LEU A 557 24.90 19.35 -11.77
N THR A 558 25.97 19.69 -11.06
CA THR A 558 25.88 20.55 -9.87
C THR A 558 25.39 21.95 -10.22
N ASP A 559 25.84 22.49 -11.36
CA ASP A 559 25.27 23.69 -11.98
C ASP A 559 24.65 23.32 -13.34
N PRO A 560 23.30 23.33 -13.46
CA PRO A 560 22.62 23.06 -14.73
C PRO A 560 22.98 24.03 -15.87
N LYS A 561 23.53 25.22 -15.56
CA LYS A 561 23.91 26.25 -16.55
C LYS A 561 25.33 26.08 -17.07
N ASP A 562 26.16 25.28 -16.40
CA ASP A 562 27.53 24.98 -16.80
C ASP A 562 27.65 23.49 -17.19
N PRO A 563 27.73 23.19 -18.51
CA PRO A 563 27.94 21.82 -19.00
C PRO A 563 29.24 21.17 -18.53
N GLY A 564 30.23 21.94 -18.04
CA GLY A 564 31.49 21.45 -17.48
C GLY A 564 31.45 21.18 -15.97
N SER A 565 30.35 21.51 -15.29
CA SER A 565 30.24 21.33 -13.84
C SER A 565 30.22 19.86 -13.43
N VAL A 566 30.61 19.58 -12.18
CA VAL A 566 30.75 18.21 -11.69
C VAL A 566 29.38 17.55 -11.57
N LYS A 567 29.26 16.30 -12.01
CA LYS A 567 28.03 15.52 -11.83
C LYS A 567 27.84 15.13 -10.35
N VAL A 568 26.59 15.08 -9.91
CA VAL A 568 26.18 14.70 -8.57
C VAL A 568 25.01 13.71 -8.61
N GLY A 569 25.05 12.74 -7.71
CA GLY A 569 24.00 11.76 -7.48
C GLY A 569 22.92 12.34 -6.58
N ILE A 570 21.68 12.35 -7.04
CA ILE A 570 20.54 12.95 -6.35
C ILE A 570 19.48 11.88 -6.07
N GLY A 571 19.00 11.87 -4.83
CA GLY A 571 17.94 10.97 -4.36
C GLY A 571 18.46 9.63 -3.86
N ARG A 572 17.58 8.63 -3.79
CA ARG A 572 17.88 7.34 -3.16
C ARG A 572 19.01 6.63 -3.90
N PHE A 573 19.99 6.11 -3.15
CA PHE A 573 20.98 5.20 -3.70
C PHE A 573 20.41 3.77 -3.87
N HIS A 574 20.59 3.18 -5.05
CA HIS A 574 20.14 1.84 -5.42
C HIS A 574 21.15 0.78 -4.97
N ALA A 575 21.24 0.56 -3.65
CA ALA A 575 22.13 -0.42 -3.06
C ALA A 575 21.91 -1.84 -3.63
N GLU A 576 20.68 -2.16 -4.06
CA GLU A 576 20.36 -3.43 -4.71
C GLU A 576 21.13 -3.61 -6.02
N ILE A 577 21.13 -2.59 -6.88
CA ILE A 577 21.88 -2.62 -8.16
C ILE A 577 23.38 -2.64 -7.89
N TRP A 578 23.84 -1.92 -6.87
CA TRP A 578 25.23 -1.93 -6.45
C TRP A 578 25.71 -3.33 -6.03
N VAL A 579 24.96 -4.04 -5.18
CA VAL A 579 25.33 -5.41 -4.80
C VAL A 579 25.33 -6.35 -6.01
N VAL A 580 24.36 -6.24 -6.91
CA VAL A 580 24.34 -7.05 -8.14
C VAL A 580 25.48 -6.67 -9.09
N SER A 581 25.97 -5.44 -9.09
CA SER A 581 27.11 -5.05 -9.93
C SER A 581 28.42 -5.76 -9.55
N TRP A 582 28.52 -6.31 -8.33
CA TRP A 582 29.71 -7.04 -7.87
C TRP A 582 29.94 -8.37 -8.62
N ILE A 583 28.91 -8.89 -9.31
CA ILE A 583 29.06 -10.04 -10.22
C ILE A 583 29.35 -9.60 -11.67
N CYS A 584 29.88 -8.39 -11.86
CA CYS A 584 30.35 -7.82 -13.12
C CYS A 584 29.28 -7.64 -14.21
N ILE A 585 28.03 -7.36 -13.82
CA ILE A 585 26.94 -7.00 -14.76
C ILE A 585 27.04 -5.51 -15.11
N ASP A 586 27.08 -5.20 -16.41
CA ASP A 586 27.03 -3.82 -16.92
C ASP A 586 25.57 -3.34 -17.09
N PHE A 587 25.17 -2.42 -16.22
CA PHE A 587 23.83 -1.84 -16.18
C PHE A 587 23.67 -0.61 -17.08
N THR A 588 24.72 -0.09 -17.70
CA THR A 588 24.63 1.10 -18.58
C THR A 588 23.80 0.85 -19.84
N ASN A 589 23.70 -0.41 -20.26
CA ASN A 589 22.88 -0.81 -21.39
C ASN A 589 21.43 -1.11 -21.01
N PHE A 590 21.03 -1.02 -19.74
CA PHE A 590 19.68 -1.36 -19.31
C PHE A 590 18.71 -0.19 -19.56
N SER A 591 17.43 -0.48 -19.76
CA SER A 591 16.37 0.52 -19.67
C SER A 591 16.01 0.82 -18.21
N LYS A 592 15.33 1.94 -17.96
CA LYS A 592 14.79 2.26 -16.64
C LYS A 592 13.92 1.12 -16.08
N ALA A 593 13.04 0.55 -16.90
CA ALA A 593 12.20 -0.58 -16.51
C ALA A 593 13.03 -1.82 -16.12
N GLN A 594 14.11 -2.14 -16.84
CA GLN A 594 14.99 -3.26 -16.52
C GLN A 594 15.76 -3.05 -15.20
N LEU A 595 16.21 -1.82 -14.90
CA LEU A 595 16.81 -1.49 -13.62
C LEU A 595 15.81 -1.69 -12.46
N VAL A 596 14.58 -1.19 -12.64
CA VAL A 596 13.50 -1.36 -11.66
C VAL A 596 13.18 -2.84 -11.44
N THR A 597 13.05 -3.63 -12.52
CA THR A 597 12.86 -5.08 -12.47
C THR A 597 13.96 -5.77 -11.68
N THR A 598 15.22 -5.42 -11.92
CA THR A 598 16.37 -6.02 -11.23
C THR A 598 16.29 -5.77 -9.73
N ARG A 599 15.93 -4.55 -9.30
CA ARG A 599 15.75 -4.21 -7.88
C ARG A 599 14.65 -5.04 -7.23
N PHE A 600 13.49 -5.18 -7.87
CA PHE A 600 12.41 -5.99 -7.31
C PHE A 600 12.75 -7.47 -7.23
N LEU A 601 13.41 -8.03 -8.26
CA LEU A 601 13.88 -9.42 -8.21
C LEU A 601 14.94 -9.62 -7.13
N PHE A 602 15.85 -8.66 -6.94
CA PHE A 602 16.79 -8.69 -5.83
C PHE A 602 16.05 -8.73 -4.49
N ASN A 603 15.10 -7.81 -4.27
CA ASN A 603 14.31 -7.75 -3.04
C ASN A 603 13.54 -9.05 -2.77
N ALA A 604 13.08 -9.72 -3.83
CA ALA A 604 12.36 -10.99 -3.73
C ALA A 604 13.27 -12.18 -3.42
N LEU A 605 14.43 -12.29 -4.09
CA LEU A 605 15.23 -13.52 -4.11
C LEU A 605 16.43 -13.48 -3.16
N PHE A 606 17.07 -12.31 -3.02
CA PHE A 606 18.28 -12.15 -2.23
C PHE A 606 18.11 -12.55 -0.76
N PRO A 607 17.00 -12.21 -0.07
CA PRO A 607 16.77 -12.68 1.29
C PRO A 607 16.73 -14.21 1.40
N PHE A 608 16.11 -14.92 0.45
CA PHE A 608 16.10 -16.40 0.46
C PHE A 608 17.48 -16.97 0.21
N LEU A 609 18.24 -16.41 -0.75
CA LEU A 609 19.61 -16.83 -1.03
C LEU A 609 20.48 -16.74 0.23
N LEU A 610 20.42 -15.61 0.93
CA LEU A 610 21.12 -15.42 2.21
C LEU A 610 20.69 -16.46 3.24
N LEU A 611 19.38 -16.69 3.41
CA LEU A 611 18.88 -17.65 4.39
C LEU A 611 19.35 -19.08 4.10
N PHE A 612 19.34 -19.53 2.84
CA PHE A 612 19.85 -20.85 2.48
C PHE A 612 21.36 -20.97 2.76
N ILE A 613 22.16 -20.00 2.33
CA ILE A 613 23.61 -20.01 2.54
C ILE A 613 23.94 -19.98 4.03
N LEU A 614 23.36 -19.05 4.79
CA LEU A 614 23.63 -18.89 6.22
C LEU A 614 23.13 -20.09 7.03
N SER A 615 22.03 -20.73 6.63
CA SER A 615 21.53 -21.95 7.28
C SER A 615 22.51 -23.12 7.18
N ILE A 616 23.35 -23.19 6.15
CA ILE A 616 24.38 -24.25 6.02
C ILE A 616 25.44 -24.11 7.12
N PHE A 617 25.80 -22.87 7.48
CA PHE A 617 26.89 -22.57 8.42
C PHE A 617 26.44 -22.36 9.87
N THR A 618 25.14 -22.50 10.15
CA THR A 618 24.58 -22.18 11.47
C THR A 618 23.91 -23.38 12.12
N LYS A 619 23.87 -23.39 13.46
CA LYS A 619 23.33 -24.53 14.22
C LYS A 619 21.81 -24.65 14.06
N GLU A 620 21.37 -25.85 13.72
CA GLU A 620 19.95 -26.19 13.60
C GLU A 620 19.21 -26.12 14.95
N ALA A 621 17.90 -25.85 14.87
CA ALA A 621 17.05 -25.89 16.04
C ALA A 621 16.86 -27.34 16.54
N PRO A 622 16.68 -27.56 17.86
CA PRO A 622 16.42 -28.89 18.39
C PRO A 622 15.19 -29.53 17.73
N LYS A 623 15.32 -30.81 17.35
CA LYS A 623 14.27 -31.55 16.63
C LYS A 623 12.90 -31.49 17.32
N GLU A 624 12.86 -31.66 18.64
CA GLU A 624 11.64 -31.61 19.45
C GLU A 624 10.88 -30.28 19.30
N ASN A 625 11.60 -29.16 19.25
CA ASN A 625 10.99 -27.84 19.06
C ASN A 625 10.35 -27.72 17.67
N LEU A 626 11.04 -28.22 16.64
CA LEU A 626 10.54 -28.22 15.28
C LEU A 626 9.33 -29.15 15.13
N ASP A 627 9.39 -30.35 15.70
CA ASP A 627 8.29 -31.32 15.69
C ASP A 627 7.04 -30.75 16.36
N ARG A 628 7.21 -30.05 17.49
CA ARG A 628 6.10 -29.34 18.15
C ARG A 628 5.53 -28.21 17.29
N PHE A 629 6.40 -27.41 16.67
CA PHE A 629 5.96 -26.29 15.81
C PHE A 629 5.19 -26.78 14.57
N TYR A 630 5.75 -27.74 13.82
CA TYR A 630 5.10 -28.27 12.62
C TYR A 630 3.90 -29.15 12.96
N GLY A 631 3.96 -29.92 14.05
CA GLY A 631 2.80 -30.67 14.55
C GLY A 631 1.61 -29.76 14.87
N LYS A 632 1.85 -28.57 15.46
CA LYS A 632 0.82 -27.52 15.60
C LYS A 632 0.33 -27.06 14.24
N LEU A 633 1.23 -26.61 13.36
CA LEU A 633 0.90 -26.03 12.05
C LEU A 633 0.10 -26.98 11.14
N HIS A 634 0.41 -28.27 11.19
CA HIS A 634 -0.25 -29.29 10.36
C HIS A 634 -1.58 -29.76 10.94
N THR A 635 -1.83 -29.56 12.24
CA THR A 635 -3.08 -29.95 12.89
C THR A 635 -4.21 -28.96 12.58
N PRO A 636 -5.31 -29.40 11.93
CA PRO A 636 -6.51 -28.58 11.71
C PRO A 636 -7.10 -28.02 13.00
N VAL A 637 -7.74 -26.85 12.93
CA VAL A 637 -8.42 -26.26 14.09
C VAL A 637 -9.68 -27.06 14.41
N GLN A 638 -9.91 -27.32 15.69
CA GLN A 638 -11.03 -28.09 16.22
C GLN A 638 -12.15 -27.16 16.73
N PRO A 639 -13.41 -27.62 16.71
CA PRO A 639 -14.55 -26.78 17.09
C PRO A 639 -14.62 -26.42 18.58
N THR A 640 -14.05 -27.25 19.47
CA THR A 640 -14.10 -27.03 20.92
C THR A 640 -12.69 -27.02 21.53
N PRO A 641 -12.46 -26.25 22.61
CA PRO A 641 -11.16 -26.18 23.27
C PRO A 641 -10.61 -27.54 23.72
N GLU A 642 -11.48 -28.45 24.18
CA GLU A 642 -11.09 -29.77 24.67
C GLU A 642 -10.56 -30.65 23.53
N LYS A 643 -11.29 -30.67 22.39
CA LYS A 643 -10.85 -31.40 21.19
C LYS A 643 -9.58 -30.80 20.61
N GLU A 644 -9.45 -29.47 20.66
CA GLU A 644 -8.26 -28.75 20.22
C GLU A 644 -7.03 -29.18 21.03
N GLN A 645 -7.14 -29.19 22.35
CA GLN A 645 -6.05 -29.63 23.23
C GLN A 645 -5.66 -31.08 22.95
N GLN A 646 -6.64 -31.99 22.86
CA GLN A 646 -6.40 -33.40 22.55
C GLN A 646 -5.69 -33.59 21.20
N ALA A 647 -6.15 -32.89 20.16
CA ALA A 647 -5.56 -32.98 18.82
C ALA A 647 -4.10 -32.50 18.79
N LEU A 648 -3.81 -31.40 19.50
CA LEU A 648 -2.46 -30.84 19.61
C LEU A 648 -1.53 -31.74 20.43
N GLU A 649 -1.97 -32.22 21.59
CA GLU A 649 -1.17 -33.15 22.40
C GLU A 649 -0.85 -34.44 21.64
N TYR A 650 -1.84 -34.98 20.92
CA TYR A 650 -1.62 -36.13 20.05
C TYR A 650 -0.63 -35.83 18.93
N ALA A 651 -0.71 -34.65 18.29
CA ALA A 651 0.23 -34.23 17.26
C ALA A 651 1.65 -34.02 17.78
N TYR A 652 1.82 -33.54 19.02
CA TYR A 652 3.13 -33.37 19.65
C TYR A 652 3.79 -34.69 20.02
N LYS A 653 3.00 -35.70 20.43
CA LYS A 653 3.49 -37.04 20.73
C LYS A 653 3.77 -37.88 19.48
N HIS A 654 3.06 -37.61 18.39
CA HIS A 654 3.14 -38.37 17.13
C HIS A 654 3.45 -37.48 15.92
N PRO A 655 4.61 -36.79 15.87
CA PRO A 655 4.98 -35.96 14.73
C PRO A 655 5.17 -36.76 13.43
N GLU A 656 5.54 -38.03 13.53
CA GLU A 656 5.74 -38.96 12.40
C GLU A 656 4.49 -39.14 11.54
N LYS A 657 3.30 -38.91 12.08
CA LYS A 657 2.04 -39.13 11.37
C LYS A 657 1.90 -38.23 10.12
N PHE A 658 2.54 -37.07 10.13
CA PHE A 658 2.49 -36.11 9.02
C PHE A 658 3.49 -36.42 7.91
N GLU A 659 4.47 -37.28 8.16
CA GLU A 659 5.57 -37.55 7.21
C GLU A 659 5.05 -38.13 5.88
N LYS A 660 4.08 -39.04 5.95
CA LYS A 660 3.43 -39.65 4.78
C LYS A 660 2.61 -38.67 3.93
N ASP A 661 2.15 -37.60 4.58
CA ASP A 661 1.30 -36.57 3.98
C ASP A 661 2.13 -35.44 3.37
N LYS A 662 3.46 -35.43 3.57
CA LYS A 662 4.38 -34.50 2.92
C LYS A 662 4.49 -34.75 1.42
N LEU A 663 4.67 -33.68 0.67
CA LEU A 663 4.97 -33.71 -0.76
C LEU A 663 6.36 -34.32 -1.03
N PHE A 664 7.32 -34.06 -0.14
CA PHE A 664 8.69 -34.59 -0.21
C PHE A 664 9.08 -35.32 1.08
N PRO A 665 8.59 -36.56 1.30
CA PRO A 665 8.91 -37.34 2.50
C PRO A 665 10.42 -37.59 2.66
N GLY A 666 10.92 -37.62 3.89
CA GLY A 666 12.32 -37.83 4.23
C GLY A 666 13.21 -36.60 4.04
N THR A 667 12.66 -35.47 3.60
CA THR A 667 13.40 -34.22 3.41
C THR A 667 13.12 -33.21 4.52
N LYS A 668 13.87 -32.11 4.53
CA LYS A 668 13.64 -30.98 5.46
C LYS A 668 12.43 -30.10 5.06
N TRP A 669 11.69 -30.46 4.01
CA TRP A 669 10.51 -29.71 3.55
C TRP A 669 9.25 -30.19 4.27
N GLU A 670 8.42 -29.24 4.71
CA GLU A 670 7.21 -29.44 5.52
C GLU A 670 5.93 -29.12 4.74
N ILE A 671 6.04 -29.15 3.41
CA ILE A 671 4.94 -28.92 2.48
C ILE A 671 4.09 -30.18 2.43
N LEU A 672 2.82 -30.08 2.82
CA LEU A 672 1.86 -31.16 2.72
C LEU A 672 1.32 -31.31 1.30
N LYS A 673 0.90 -32.52 0.93
CA LYS A 673 0.18 -32.81 -0.31
C LYS A 673 -1.11 -31.98 -0.35
N PRO A 674 -1.39 -31.27 -1.46
CA PRO A 674 -2.61 -30.48 -1.56
C PRO A 674 -3.84 -31.38 -1.49
N SER A 675 -4.83 -30.98 -0.69
CA SER A 675 -6.13 -31.64 -0.68
C SER A 675 -6.96 -31.24 -1.90
N MET A 676 -8.05 -31.97 -2.18
CA MET A 676 -8.99 -31.58 -3.24
C MET A 676 -9.58 -30.17 -3.00
N ILE A 677 -9.82 -29.82 -1.73
CA ILE A 677 -10.28 -28.47 -1.35
C ILE A 677 -9.22 -27.42 -1.72
N ASP A 678 -7.94 -27.74 -1.59
CA ASP A 678 -6.86 -26.83 -1.96
C ASP A 678 -6.74 -26.66 -3.48
N LEU A 679 -6.92 -27.74 -4.24
CA LEU A 679 -6.91 -27.69 -5.70
C LEU A 679 -8.07 -26.83 -6.23
N TYR A 680 -9.30 -27.04 -5.72
CA TYR A 680 -10.45 -26.23 -6.11
C TYR A 680 -10.36 -24.80 -5.62
N GLY A 681 -9.89 -24.57 -4.40
CA GLY A 681 -9.76 -23.23 -3.83
C GLY A 681 -8.70 -22.38 -4.53
N PHE A 682 -7.50 -22.94 -4.72
CA PHE A 682 -6.41 -22.26 -5.41
C PHE A 682 -6.70 -22.11 -6.91
N GLY A 683 -7.13 -23.19 -7.58
CA GLY A 683 -7.49 -23.16 -9.00
C GLY A 683 -8.68 -22.25 -9.29
N GLY A 684 -9.73 -22.31 -8.47
CA GLY A 684 -10.88 -21.41 -8.55
C GLY A 684 -10.52 -19.95 -8.32
N SER A 685 -9.54 -19.67 -7.45
CA SER A 685 -9.02 -18.31 -7.27
C SER A 685 -8.34 -17.79 -8.55
N TRP A 686 -7.62 -18.61 -9.30
CA TRP A 686 -7.06 -18.20 -10.60
C TRP A 686 -8.13 -17.94 -11.67
N LEU A 687 -9.25 -18.67 -11.64
CA LEU A 687 -10.40 -18.34 -12.50
C LEU A 687 -10.99 -16.97 -12.14
N LEU A 688 -11.06 -16.62 -10.85
CA LEU A 688 -11.49 -15.28 -10.42
C LEU A 688 -10.50 -14.18 -10.84
N VAL A 689 -9.19 -14.46 -10.86
CA VAL A 689 -8.20 -13.54 -11.46
C VAL A 689 -8.55 -13.27 -12.93
N GLY A 690 -8.78 -14.34 -13.71
CA GLY A 690 -9.19 -14.22 -15.12
C GLY A 690 -10.49 -13.45 -15.29
N LEU A 691 -11.48 -13.69 -14.43
CA LEU A 691 -12.77 -12.98 -14.46
C LEU A 691 -12.61 -11.48 -14.19
N VAL A 692 -11.84 -11.09 -13.18
CA VAL A 692 -11.61 -9.66 -12.86
C VAL A 692 -10.86 -8.96 -14.00
N LEU A 693 -9.88 -9.63 -14.63
CA LEU A 693 -9.18 -9.09 -15.79
C LEU A 693 -10.10 -8.98 -17.01
N LEU A 694 -10.96 -9.97 -17.25
CA LEU A 694 -11.95 -9.94 -18.31
C LEU A 694 -12.94 -8.79 -18.12
N LEU A 695 -13.44 -8.60 -16.89
CA LEU A 695 -14.35 -7.49 -16.57
C LEU A 695 -13.68 -6.14 -16.77
N LEU A 696 -12.42 -5.98 -16.34
CA LEU A 696 -11.67 -4.76 -16.58
C LEU A 696 -11.50 -4.50 -18.08
N TRP A 697 -11.08 -5.52 -18.84
CA TRP A 697 -10.92 -5.41 -20.30
C TRP A 697 -12.24 -5.07 -20.99
N MET A 698 -13.34 -5.72 -20.62
CA MET A 698 -14.66 -5.40 -21.13
C MET A 698 -15.01 -3.94 -20.86
N VAL A 699 -14.89 -3.48 -19.61
CA VAL A 699 -15.22 -2.10 -19.23
C VAL A 699 -14.41 -1.05 -20.01
N VAL A 700 -13.15 -1.37 -20.31
CA VAL A 700 -12.22 -0.49 -21.04
C VAL A 700 -12.38 -0.60 -22.56
N SER A 701 -13.05 -1.64 -23.05
CA SER A 701 -13.28 -1.88 -24.50
C SER A 701 -14.71 -1.58 -24.94
N ILE A 702 -15.63 -1.31 -24.01
CA ILE A 702 -16.99 -0.87 -24.32
C ILE A 702 -16.88 0.60 -24.76
N GLY A 703 -17.21 0.89 -26.03
CA GLY A 703 -17.13 2.24 -26.58
C GLY A 703 -17.46 2.30 -28.05
#